data_AF-A0A2T4VU78-F1
#
_entry.id   AF-A0A2T4VU78-F1
#
_cell.length_a   1.000
_cell.length_b   1.000
_cell.length_c   1.000
_cell.angle_alpha   90.00
_cell.angle_beta   90.00
_cell.angle_gamma   90.00
#
_symmetry.space_group_name_H-M   'P 1'
#
loop_
_entity.id
_entity.type
_entity.pdbx_description
1 polymer ?
#
loop_
_entity_poly.entity_id
_entity_poly.type
_entity_poly.pdbx_seq_one_letter_code
_entity_poly.pdbx_strand_id
1 'polypeptide(L)'
;MQPQTDRITQGTLRTSTGQPLPLEHTDVKARLAGPMASVELRQVFRNDTGGPIEAVYLFPLPHEASVYRMSFQIGERTVQAVIKEKEEARRAYQAACSEGRSATLLEQERPNLFTLSVANIPQGEKIEVMLGYQERLAFDDGEWRFVFPMVSTERYQPGKPMASGGTDQVHDGARIRPPRPASKDRAGDISLEVELHPGRAIDAPRSPSHQVLSEPLSSGWRVRLSPADSLPNRDFVLAWRAAERGVRPQVFFERKADKPGAFMLVVTPPLEAPPDAAEAKSMGGKAVRCGNCGGTLEDPGAVREVPGIGPAWRCHYCGAVVSASRQSPGRKVGLPRDVVFLVDRSASMRGGSLPQARRAVRMMLDKLGPEDAVQLLAFDHDRVPADGLGEAFLPLSPETVGRLDSFLAGLSARGGSELEEALERAAKLPVREGRTRLVVLLTDAAVGNEGRLLRRAPELLGRDTRLYVLGIGPAVNRYLVEKLARAGGGASDVLLPTEDIETVVPRFARRVRQAGPVLSELRLSWEDALPVDVYPSPIPDLFGGQTVQVIGRFSGSGRTRLVLTGKTATGEPFRQEVDVDLPDESDQVPGLERLWARLRIDSRLERLAREPSEAADIRLEVLGLALRHSLLSPYTALVAEDSEKRVKEPARRVDVVAAAPADEDGTLRKKSPYTASTTGGPMLDGLEGEEAPMSAEMADEDAMFSEPEMPPGLAAPFDDEDDPMAVTGSHGRPMAPPMPAAPPATSMAPGGAPPLMSPAVAPRPPPPAPRSVSRPPPPKRAREMALSEEESEARASPAKSLGGVLDSLKRMVTGRSEEATPPPRQGTTRRGGMALRSDDSDTYSKEQIDYAAKKGVGELDLVFLVDETGSMGAYIEEVKSRLLEIIDALEGAPLCRSLRLGLVSYRDHAPQDATFASRVVPLTSDIGSIRQGVERMQASGGGDGPESVTDGLYDLVRLDWRPKAARVVVWVGDAPPHGVEPSGDGFPQGCPCGHHWYVQAESCREMGITIYSVGCLPGLRGFAGAEDVFKTVARTTRGLYLPLTQAPVLVPLIVGAAESELDRQRLEEQLAEVVTQHEQVLAQADEQERVRYLTEMLQQQMVRPRTMVYEEGQSTPPPLKFRDLVPEDVEAGLDALRRAGRTTV
;
A
#
# COMPACT_ATOMS: atom_id res chain seq x y z
N MET A 1 47.41 -19.12 9.58
CA MET A 1 47.13 -17.67 9.68
C MET A 1 45.63 -17.48 9.86
N GLN A 2 45.20 -16.48 10.64
CA GLN A 2 43.78 -16.12 10.75
C GLN A 2 43.35 -15.32 9.50
N PRO A 3 42.13 -15.53 8.96
CA PRO A 3 41.58 -14.62 7.97
C PRO A 3 41.15 -13.32 8.66
N GLN A 4 41.89 -12.23 8.43
CA GLN A 4 41.36 -10.90 8.70
C GLN A 4 40.20 -10.64 7.73
N THR A 5 38.97 -10.65 8.24
CA THR A 5 37.80 -10.11 7.56
C THR A 5 37.51 -8.74 8.15
N ASP A 6 37.54 -7.72 7.31
CA ASP A 6 37.55 -6.32 7.74
C ASP A 6 36.23 -5.82 8.34
N ARG A 7 36.31 -4.64 8.97
CA ARG A 7 35.24 -4.06 9.80
C ARG A 7 33.90 -3.97 9.08
N ILE A 8 32.86 -4.26 9.83
CA ILE A 8 31.46 -4.13 9.43
C ILE A 8 30.71 -3.39 10.56
N THR A 9 29.81 -2.47 10.21
CA THR A 9 29.17 -1.54 11.15
C THR A 9 27.65 -1.45 10.98
N GLN A 10 26.97 -1.31 12.11
CA GLN A 10 25.55 -0.96 12.20
C GLN A 10 25.29 0.53 11.95
N GLY A 11 24.01 0.92 11.97
CA GLY A 11 23.57 2.29 11.80
C GLY A 11 24.32 3.27 12.71
N THR A 12 24.70 4.41 12.15
CA THR A 12 25.61 5.37 12.79
C THR A 12 24.90 6.72 12.96
N LEU A 13 24.93 7.27 14.17
CA LEU A 13 24.49 8.62 14.50
C LEU A 13 25.70 9.55 14.36
N ARG A 14 25.67 10.52 13.44
CA ARG A 14 26.78 11.42 13.12
C ARG A 14 26.45 12.85 13.50
N THR A 15 27.36 13.61 14.10
CA THR A 15 27.22 15.07 14.27
C THR A 15 26.99 15.80 12.93
N SER A 16 26.58 17.07 12.97
CA SER A 16 26.60 17.97 11.80
C SER A 16 27.98 18.07 11.12
N THR A 17 29.08 17.94 11.88
CA THR A 17 30.47 17.84 11.37
C THR A 17 30.80 16.49 10.71
N GLY A 18 29.88 15.53 10.74
CA GLY A 18 30.05 14.17 10.22
C GLY A 18 30.86 13.23 11.11
N GLN A 19 31.25 13.62 12.33
CA GLN A 19 31.89 12.73 13.31
C GLN A 19 30.86 11.71 13.85
N PRO A 20 31.18 10.40 13.87
CA PRO A 20 30.29 9.40 14.44
C PRO A 20 30.26 9.47 15.97
N LEU A 21 29.08 9.34 16.56
CA LEU A 21 28.93 9.03 17.98
C LEU A 21 29.10 7.52 18.21
N PRO A 22 29.66 7.08 19.35
CA PRO A 22 29.71 5.68 19.71
C PRO A 22 28.30 5.12 19.92
N LEU A 23 27.99 4.05 19.19
CA LEU A 23 26.91 3.12 19.50
C LEU A 23 27.40 2.22 20.65
N GLU A 24 26.77 2.32 21.82
CA GLU A 24 27.11 1.47 22.96
C GLU A 24 26.56 0.04 22.79
N HIS A 25 25.27 -0.07 22.45
CA HIS A 25 24.55 -1.36 22.37
C HIS A 25 23.32 -1.28 21.45
N THR A 26 22.98 -2.42 20.84
CA THR A 26 21.71 -2.63 20.11
C THR A 26 20.93 -3.80 20.73
N ASP A 27 19.69 -3.56 21.16
CA ASP A 27 18.74 -4.55 21.69
C ASP A 27 17.59 -4.73 20.69
N VAL A 28 17.36 -5.97 20.23
CA VAL A 28 16.36 -6.33 19.21
C VAL A 28 15.39 -7.36 19.76
N LYS A 29 14.09 -7.05 19.72
CA LYS A 29 13.02 -7.98 20.09
C LYS A 29 12.08 -8.18 18.92
N ALA A 30 12.06 -9.39 18.36
CA ALA A 30 11.20 -9.75 17.24
C ALA A 30 10.11 -10.72 17.69
N ARG A 31 8.85 -10.40 17.40
CA ARG A 31 7.71 -11.31 17.57
C ARG A 31 7.22 -11.76 16.19
N LEU A 32 7.31 -13.05 15.92
CA LEU A 32 6.97 -13.65 14.64
C LEU A 32 5.63 -14.39 14.78
N ALA A 33 4.62 -13.97 14.02
CA ALA A 33 3.27 -14.51 14.08
C ALA A 33 2.80 -14.89 12.67
N GLY A 34 2.72 -16.20 12.40
CA GLY A 34 2.41 -16.70 11.06
C GLY A 34 3.40 -16.14 10.00
N PRO A 35 2.92 -15.40 8.98
CA PRO A 35 3.74 -14.83 7.90
C PRO A 35 4.30 -13.43 8.22
N MET A 36 4.13 -12.91 9.43
CA MET A 36 4.54 -11.54 9.80
C MET A 36 5.59 -11.50 10.91
N ALA A 37 6.47 -10.52 10.82
CA ALA A 37 7.35 -10.10 11.91
C ALA A 37 6.93 -8.72 12.43
N SER A 38 6.95 -8.56 13.75
CA SER A 38 6.90 -7.27 14.44
C SER A 38 8.19 -7.11 15.24
N VAL A 39 8.95 -6.05 14.97
CA VAL A 39 10.29 -5.85 15.52
C VAL A 39 10.34 -4.54 16.29
N GLU A 40 10.79 -4.64 17.54
CA GLU A 40 11.18 -3.50 18.37
C GLU A 40 12.70 -3.44 18.44
N LEU A 41 13.26 -2.30 18.06
CA LEU A 41 14.69 -2.00 18.02
C LEU A 41 14.98 -0.87 19.02
N ARG A 42 15.90 -1.11 19.96
CA ARG A 42 16.38 -0.14 20.94
C ARG A 42 17.89 0.02 20.80
N GLN A 43 18.36 1.24 20.56
CA GLN A 43 19.79 1.52 20.35
C GLN A 43 20.25 2.68 21.22
N VAL A 44 21.39 2.47 21.89
CA VAL A 44 21.94 3.40 22.87
C VAL A 44 23.18 4.08 22.30
N PHE A 45 23.14 5.40 22.19
CA PHE A 45 24.27 6.24 21.77
C PHE A 45 24.66 7.19 22.90
N ARG A 46 25.91 7.64 22.92
CA ARG A 46 26.42 8.59 23.92
C ARG A 46 27.08 9.81 23.27
N ASN A 47 26.76 11.01 23.74
CA ASN A 47 27.40 12.23 23.26
C ASN A 47 28.70 12.52 24.01
N ASP A 48 29.80 11.92 23.56
CA ASP A 48 31.15 12.17 24.09
C ASP A 48 31.86 13.40 23.46
N THR A 49 31.12 14.27 22.75
CA THR A 49 31.69 15.49 22.16
C THR A 49 31.79 16.65 23.16
N GLY A 50 32.46 17.73 22.77
CA GLY A 50 32.73 18.91 23.61
C GLY A 50 31.54 19.85 23.85
N GLY A 51 30.30 19.48 23.52
CA GLY A 51 29.15 20.39 23.66
C GLY A 51 27.82 19.80 23.15
N PRO A 52 26.77 20.64 23.04
CA PRO A 52 25.49 20.23 22.49
C PRO A 52 25.55 20.12 20.95
N ILE A 53 24.94 19.06 20.40
CA ILE A 53 25.04 18.72 18.97
C ILE A 53 23.67 18.50 18.32
N GLU A 54 23.62 18.77 17.01
CA GLU A 54 22.69 18.15 16.07
C GLU A 54 23.38 16.92 15.45
N ALA A 55 22.67 15.82 15.29
CA ALA A 55 23.19 14.60 14.72
C ALA A 55 22.18 13.85 13.82
N VAL A 56 22.68 13.21 12.76
CA VAL A 56 21.90 12.46 11.76
C VAL A 56 22.21 10.97 11.86
N TYR A 57 21.17 10.17 12.05
CA TYR A 57 21.19 8.72 12.13
C TYR A 57 20.71 8.10 10.81
N LEU A 58 21.49 7.14 10.30
CA LEU A 58 21.15 6.36 9.12
C LEU A 58 21.01 4.89 9.51
N PHE A 59 19.86 4.28 9.20
CA PHE A 59 19.61 2.85 9.44
C PHE A 59 18.99 2.16 8.21
N PRO A 60 19.53 1.01 7.79
CA PRO A 60 18.89 0.17 6.78
C PRO A 60 17.76 -0.64 7.42
N LEU A 61 16.52 -0.40 6.98
CA LEU A 61 15.40 -1.30 7.29
C LEU A 61 15.14 -2.26 6.13
N PRO A 62 14.51 -3.42 6.40
CA PRO A 62 13.87 -4.21 5.35
C PRO A 62 12.94 -3.35 4.50
N HIS A 63 12.92 -3.55 3.18
CA HIS A 63 12.24 -2.61 2.28
C HIS A 63 10.70 -2.63 2.36
N GLU A 64 10.14 -3.69 2.96
CA GLU A 64 8.71 -3.84 3.24
C GLU A 64 8.39 -3.46 4.70
N ALA A 65 9.36 -2.90 5.45
CA ALA A 65 9.20 -2.48 6.83
C ALA A 65 8.28 -1.27 6.96
N SER A 66 7.08 -1.52 7.47
CA SER A 66 6.14 -0.48 7.90
C SER A 66 6.52 -0.01 9.30
N VAL A 67 7.32 1.05 9.40
CA VAL A 67 7.54 1.79 10.65
C VAL A 67 6.19 2.35 11.10
N TYR A 68 5.77 2.01 12.32
CA TYR A 68 4.48 2.41 12.90
C TYR A 68 4.61 3.07 14.28
N ARG A 69 5.80 2.97 14.90
CA ARG A 69 6.12 3.63 16.17
C ARG A 69 7.56 4.10 16.16
N MET A 70 7.79 5.29 16.68
CA MET A 70 9.11 5.70 17.15
C MET A 70 8.97 6.55 18.42
N SER A 71 9.92 6.40 19.32
CA SER A 71 10.16 7.33 20.41
C SER A 71 11.64 7.44 20.71
N PHE A 72 12.06 8.57 21.26
CA PHE A 72 13.42 8.75 21.77
C PHE A 72 13.39 9.03 23.27
N GLN A 73 14.47 8.66 23.96
CA GLN A 73 14.73 9.06 25.34
C GLN A 73 16.08 9.75 25.43
N ILE A 74 16.13 10.90 26.11
CA ILE A 74 17.36 11.68 26.36
C ILE A 74 17.42 11.98 27.86
N GLY A 75 18.31 11.31 28.58
CA GLY A 75 18.28 11.25 30.04
C GLY A 75 16.98 10.59 30.53
N GLU A 76 16.27 11.25 31.44
CA GLU A 76 15.02 10.72 32.05
C GLU A 76 13.73 10.95 31.24
N ARG A 77 13.77 11.74 30.15
CA ARG A 77 12.56 12.13 29.39
C ARG A 77 12.41 11.29 28.12
N THR A 78 11.23 10.70 27.94
CA THR A 78 10.82 10.00 26.71
C THR A 78 9.85 10.86 25.91
N VAL A 79 10.11 11.04 24.61
CA VAL A 79 9.22 11.74 23.68
C VAL A 79 8.70 10.74 22.65
N GLN A 80 7.37 10.66 22.50
CA GLN A 80 6.71 9.88 21.44
C GLN A 80 6.60 10.73 20.17
N ALA A 81 6.77 10.12 19.00
CA ALA A 81 6.71 10.81 17.72
C ALA A 81 5.37 10.61 16.99
N VAL A 82 5.02 11.60 16.18
CA VAL A 82 3.75 11.69 15.45
C VAL A 82 4.04 11.80 13.95
N ILE A 83 3.28 11.06 13.15
CA ILE A 83 3.29 11.15 11.68
C ILE A 83 2.51 12.40 11.27
N LYS A 84 3.14 13.26 10.48
CA LYS A 84 2.63 14.55 9.99
C LYS A 84 2.92 14.71 8.50
N GLU A 85 2.33 15.72 7.84
CA GLU A 85 2.79 16.05 6.48
C GLU A 85 4.28 16.46 6.54
N LYS A 86 5.07 16.07 5.53
CA LYS A 86 6.51 16.30 5.47
C LYS A 86 6.90 17.77 5.69
N GLU A 87 6.20 18.71 5.07
CA GLU A 87 6.48 20.15 5.24
C GLU A 87 5.89 20.74 6.53
N GLU A 88 4.95 20.07 7.20
CA GLU A 88 4.62 20.38 8.60
C GLU A 88 5.75 19.91 9.53
N ALA A 89 6.13 18.64 9.44
CA ALA A 89 7.15 18.01 10.27
C ALA A 89 8.48 18.76 10.22
N ARG A 90 8.86 19.26 9.03
CA ARG A 90 10.03 20.13 8.82
C ARG A 90 9.91 21.48 9.53
N ARG A 91 8.77 22.18 9.42
CA ARG A 91 8.52 23.45 10.12
C ARG A 91 8.53 23.26 11.64
N ALA A 92 7.89 22.20 12.13
CA ALA A 92 7.83 21.82 13.54
C ALA A 92 9.23 21.53 14.12
N TYR A 93 10.03 20.71 13.42
CA TYR A 93 11.43 20.45 13.76
C TYR A 93 12.26 21.75 13.81
N GLN A 94 12.19 22.57 12.75
CA GLN A 94 12.95 23.83 12.67
C GLN A 94 12.58 24.82 13.78
N ALA A 95 11.29 24.94 14.12
CA ALA A 95 10.83 25.75 15.24
C ALA A 95 11.46 25.28 16.56
N ALA A 96 11.30 24.00 16.91
CA ALA A 96 11.86 23.41 18.13
C ALA A 96 13.40 23.55 18.21
N CYS A 97 14.11 23.35 17.08
CA CYS A 97 15.54 23.59 16.98
C CYS A 97 15.92 25.04 17.30
N SER A 98 15.26 26.02 16.66
CA SER A 98 15.50 27.46 16.88
C SER A 98 15.19 27.90 18.32
N GLU A 99 14.27 27.19 18.97
CA GLU A 99 13.83 27.47 20.32
C GLU A 99 14.75 26.91 21.43
N GLY A 100 15.71 26.04 21.09
CA GLY A 100 16.53 25.31 22.07
C GLY A 100 15.83 24.12 22.72
N ARG A 101 14.74 23.62 22.11
CA ARG A 101 14.04 22.38 22.49
C ARG A 101 14.70 21.18 21.80
N SER A 102 14.77 20.02 22.45
CA SER A 102 15.26 18.79 21.80
C SER A 102 14.19 18.26 20.85
N ALA A 103 14.57 17.91 19.62
CA ALA A 103 13.62 17.52 18.58
C ALA A 103 14.21 16.45 17.66
N THR A 104 13.33 15.65 17.05
CA THR A 104 13.72 14.67 16.02
C THR A 104 12.81 14.71 14.80
N LEU A 105 13.40 14.47 13.63
CA LEU A 105 12.71 14.32 12.35
C LEU A 105 13.21 13.06 11.65
N LEU A 106 12.32 12.08 11.46
CA LEU A 106 12.56 10.85 10.69
C LEU A 106 11.92 10.99 9.31
N GLU A 107 12.76 11.02 8.27
CA GLU A 107 12.35 11.00 6.86
C GLU A 107 12.73 9.66 6.20
N GLN A 108 11.87 9.15 5.31
CA GLN A 108 12.24 8.08 4.40
C GLN A 108 12.91 8.70 3.15
N GLU A 109 14.23 8.55 3.00
CA GLU A 109 14.95 8.99 1.79
C GLU A 109 14.79 7.94 0.67
N ARG A 110 14.80 6.64 0.99
CA ARG A 110 14.64 5.52 0.03
C ARG A 110 13.86 4.34 0.65
N PRO A 111 13.32 3.39 -0.14
CA PRO A 111 12.52 2.27 0.37
C PRO A 111 13.14 1.48 1.54
N ASN A 112 14.46 1.33 1.55
CA ASN A 112 15.26 0.60 2.53
C ASN A 112 16.23 1.50 3.34
N LEU A 113 16.14 2.83 3.25
CA LEU A 113 17.03 3.76 3.96
C LEU A 113 16.24 4.90 4.61
N PHE A 114 16.37 4.98 5.93
CA PHE A 114 15.67 5.94 6.78
C PHE A 114 16.69 6.86 7.46
N THR A 115 16.36 8.14 7.49
CA THR A 115 17.24 9.21 7.98
C THR A 115 16.55 9.92 9.14
N LEU A 116 17.16 9.87 10.31
CA LEU A 116 16.68 10.47 11.55
C LEU A 116 17.60 11.61 11.96
N SER A 117 17.16 12.86 11.85
CA SER A 117 17.85 14.00 12.44
C SER A 117 17.43 14.19 13.90
N VAL A 118 18.39 14.46 14.78
CA VAL A 118 18.24 14.62 16.24
C VAL A 118 18.94 15.91 16.66
N ALA A 119 18.19 16.93 17.09
CA ALA A 119 18.72 18.23 17.47
C ALA A 119 18.84 18.42 18.97
N ASN A 120 19.76 19.29 19.38
CA ASN A 120 19.94 19.73 20.77
C ASN A 120 20.16 18.56 21.76
N ILE A 121 21.06 17.63 21.39
CA ILE A 121 21.58 16.57 22.27
C ILE A 121 22.61 17.19 23.24
N PRO A 122 22.43 17.13 24.57
CA PRO A 122 23.41 17.68 25.52
C PRO A 122 24.71 16.86 25.59
N GLN A 123 25.79 17.46 26.11
CA GLN A 123 27.07 16.78 26.34
C GLN A 123 26.95 15.69 27.43
N GLY A 124 27.59 14.54 27.22
CA GLY A 124 27.68 13.43 28.18
C GLY A 124 26.42 12.57 28.32
N GLU A 125 25.28 13.07 27.84
CA GLU A 125 23.99 12.39 27.85
C GLU A 125 23.97 11.12 26.98
N LYS A 126 23.06 10.21 27.35
CA LYS A 126 22.68 9.06 26.53
C LYS A 126 21.41 9.34 25.75
N ILE A 127 21.38 8.85 24.52
CA ILE A 127 20.21 8.85 23.64
C ILE A 127 19.81 7.40 23.45
N GLU A 128 18.57 7.07 23.79
CA GLU A 128 17.97 5.80 23.40
C GLU A 128 16.98 6.02 22.27
N VAL A 129 17.27 5.45 21.10
CA VAL A 129 16.35 5.44 19.96
C VAL A 129 15.53 4.16 20.03
N MET A 130 14.21 4.28 20.08
CA MET A 130 13.27 3.16 20.10
C MET A 130 12.40 3.19 18.85
N LEU A 131 12.47 2.13 18.03
CA LEU A 131 11.82 2.03 16.72
C LEU A 131 10.99 0.74 16.65
N GLY A 132 9.71 0.87 16.31
CA GLY A 132 8.79 -0.24 16.08
C GLY A 132 8.41 -0.33 14.60
N TYR A 133 8.73 -1.45 13.96
CA TYR A 133 8.39 -1.73 12.57
C TYR A 133 7.81 -3.14 12.38
N GLN A 134 7.17 -3.37 11.24
CA GLN A 134 6.62 -4.67 10.85
C GLN A 134 6.93 -4.99 9.39
N GLU A 135 7.18 -6.26 9.10
CA GLU A 135 7.55 -6.76 7.77
C GLU A 135 6.94 -8.14 7.49
N ARG A 136 6.88 -8.51 6.20
CA ARG A 136 6.49 -9.86 5.76
C ARG A 136 7.66 -10.82 5.88
N LEU A 137 7.40 -12.01 6.39
CA LEU A 137 8.37 -13.10 6.42
C LEU A 137 8.48 -13.75 5.04
N ALA A 138 9.71 -14.02 4.61
CA ALA A 138 9.94 -14.79 3.40
C ALA A 138 9.67 -16.28 3.65
N PHE A 139 9.09 -16.96 2.67
CA PHE A 139 9.01 -18.42 2.64
C PHE A 139 9.64 -18.93 1.34
N ASP A 140 10.51 -19.92 1.47
CA ASP A 140 11.15 -20.58 0.34
C ASP A 140 11.47 -22.06 0.59
N ASP A 141 11.05 -22.92 -0.33
CA ASP A 141 11.38 -24.36 -0.40
C ASP A 141 11.11 -25.17 0.88
N GLY A 142 10.00 -24.86 1.56
CA GLY A 142 9.60 -25.52 2.83
C GLY A 142 9.99 -24.74 4.09
N GLU A 143 10.70 -23.63 3.95
CA GLU A 143 11.38 -22.92 5.04
C GLU A 143 10.95 -21.46 5.13
N TRP A 144 10.45 -21.04 6.29
CA TRP A 144 10.28 -19.63 6.62
C TRP A 144 11.63 -19.02 7.03
N ARG A 145 11.87 -17.77 6.64
CA ARG A 145 13.08 -17.02 6.94
C ARG A 145 12.73 -15.61 7.45
N PHE A 146 13.14 -15.31 8.69
CA PHE A 146 13.24 -13.96 9.23
C PHE A 146 14.67 -13.44 9.02
N VAL A 147 14.82 -12.18 8.62
CA VAL A 147 16.13 -11.56 8.37
C VAL A 147 16.21 -10.21 9.05
N PHE A 148 17.09 -10.06 10.04
CA PHE A 148 17.40 -8.77 10.66
C PHE A 148 18.73 -8.22 10.09
N PRO A 149 18.74 -7.05 9.42
CA PRO A 149 19.96 -6.46 8.88
C PRO A 149 20.84 -5.91 10.01
N MET A 150 22.01 -6.51 10.21
CA MET A 150 23.01 -6.04 11.18
C MET A 150 24.12 -5.20 10.53
N VAL A 151 24.01 -4.89 9.23
CA VAL A 151 25.10 -4.36 8.42
C VAL A 151 24.62 -3.28 7.45
N SER A 152 25.42 -2.23 7.26
CA SER A 152 25.34 -1.39 6.05
C SER A 152 26.66 -1.41 5.28
N THR A 153 26.65 -1.98 4.07
CA THR A 153 27.77 -2.00 3.13
C THR A 153 27.85 -0.70 2.31
N GLU A 154 29.06 -0.28 1.92
CA GLU A 154 29.22 0.84 0.98
C GLU A 154 28.60 0.51 -0.37
N ARG A 155 27.87 1.49 -0.94
CA ARG A 155 27.18 1.35 -2.22
C ARG A 155 28.00 2.03 -3.31
N TYR A 156 28.32 1.31 -4.37
CA TYR A 156 28.90 1.88 -5.58
C TYR A 156 27.94 2.91 -6.21
N GLN A 157 28.48 4.08 -6.55
CA GLN A 157 27.72 5.18 -7.15
C GLN A 157 28.21 5.38 -8.58
N PRO A 158 27.49 4.83 -9.58
CA PRO A 158 27.90 4.89 -10.98
C PRO A 158 27.86 6.30 -11.57
N GLY A 159 28.58 6.50 -12.66
CA GLY A 159 28.62 7.78 -13.39
C GLY A 159 29.61 8.84 -12.87
N LYS A 160 29.49 10.07 -13.38
CA LYS A 160 30.46 11.15 -13.19
C LYS A 160 30.20 11.91 -11.88
N PRO A 161 31.23 12.17 -11.04
CA PRO A 161 31.08 12.96 -9.82
C PRO A 161 30.54 14.37 -10.07
N MET A 162 29.68 14.85 -9.16
CA MET A 162 29.11 16.20 -9.15
C MET A 162 29.59 16.99 -7.92
N ALA A 163 29.59 18.32 -8.03
CA ALA A 163 29.95 19.22 -6.93
C ALA A 163 29.05 19.09 -5.68
N SER A 164 27.88 18.46 -5.80
CA SER A 164 26.98 18.10 -4.68
C SER A 164 27.45 16.89 -3.87
N GLY A 165 28.55 16.23 -4.24
CA GLY A 165 29.04 15.00 -3.62
C GLY A 165 28.30 13.72 -4.06
N GLY A 166 27.34 13.83 -4.98
CA GLY A 166 26.75 12.72 -5.72
C GLY A 166 27.40 12.47 -7.08
N THR A 167 26.71 11.75 -7.96
CA THR A 167 27.06 11.60 -9.38
C THR A 167 25.92 12.03 -10.30
N ASP A 168 26.18 12.10 -11.61
CA ASP A 168 25.16 12.33 -12.64
C ASP A 168 24.10 11.22 -12.75
N GLN A 169 24.34 10.04 -12.15
CA GLN A 169 23.33 8.98 -11.99
C GLN A 169 22.76 8.85 -10.58
N VAL A 170 23.46 9.39 -9.57
CA VAL A 170 23.14 9.26 -8.13
C VAL A 170 23.32 10.63 -7.46
N HIS A 171 22.44 11.58 -7.78
CA HIS A 171 22.54 12.97 -7.34
C HIS A 171 22.50 13.13 -5.80
N ASP A 172 21.80 12.23 -5.11
CA ASP A 172 21.69 12.11 -3.64
C ASP A 172 22.88 11.39 -3.00
N GLY A 173 23.92 11.05 -3.80
CA GLY A 173 25.03 10.18 -3.43
C GLY A 173 25.76 10.56 -2.14
N ALA A 174 25.83 11.85 -1.79
CA ALA A 174 26.44 12.32 -0.54
C ALA A 174 25.65 11.90 0.73
N ARG A 175 24.33 11.74 0.63
CA ARG A 175 23.43 11.43 1.77
C ARG A 175 23.33 9.93 2.06
N ILE A 176 23.40 9.11 1.01
CA ILE A 176 23.12 7.67 1.08
C ILE A 176 24.36 6.80 1.37
N ARG A 177 25.55 7.39 1.47
CA ARG A 177 26.79 6.67 1.82
C ARG A 177 26.77 6.32 3.31
N PRO A 178 26.78 5.04 3.71
CA PRO A 178 27.03 4.70 5.10
C PRO A 178 28.45 5.15 5.47
N PRO A 179 28.66 5.70 6.67
CA PRO A 179 29.94 6.27 7.05
C PRO A 179 30.98 5.19 7.37
N ARG A 180 32.24 5.44 6.98
CA ARG A 180 33.38 4.64 7.45
C ARG A 180 33.67 4.97 8.92
N PRO A 181 33.86 3.98 9.82
CA PRO A 181 34.38 4.24 11.16
C PRO A 181 35.82 4.76 11.09
N ALA A 182 36.07 5.95 11.64
CA ALA A 182 37.37 6.62 11.54
C ALA A 182 38.49 5.91 12.34
N SER A 183 38.15 5.27 13.46
CA SER A 183 39.11 4.58 14.35
C SER A 183 39.07 3.06 14.20
N LYS A 184 39.97 2.35 14.89
CA LYS A 184 40.05 0.87 14.93
C LYS A 184 39.12 0.24 15.98
N ASP A 185 38.26 1.03 16.63
CA ASP A 185 37.51 0.60 17.81
C ASP A 185 36.31 -0.31 17.46
N ARG A 186 35.81 -1.00 18.49
CA ARG A 186 34.69 -1.95 18.35
C ARG A 186 33.40 -1.25 17.91
N ALA A 187 32.65 -1.90 17.02
CA ALA A 187 31.21 -1.70 16.96
C ALA A 187 30.57 -2.14 18.29
N GLY A 188 29.53 -1.44 18.74
CA GLY A 188 28.71 -1.87 19.87
C GLY A 188 28.17 -3.28 19.66
N ASP A 189 27.98 -4.03 20.74
CA ASP A 189 27.47 -5.39 20.66
C ASP A 189 25.95 -5.40 20.46
N ILE A 190 25.44 -6.50 19.90
CA ILE A 190 24.01 -6.71 19.67
C ILE A 190 23.47 -7.86 20.53
N SER A 191 22.37 -7.58 21.22
CA SER A 191 21.47 -8.60 21.77
C SER A 191 20.23 -8.73 20.89
N LEU A 192 19.78 -9.97 20.69
CA LEU A 192 18.61 -10.25 19.85
C LEU A 192 17.83 -11.43 20.43
N GLU A 193 16.54 -11.21 20.69
CA GLU A 193 15.58 -12.23 21.13
C GLU A 193 14.39 -12.29 20.14
N VAL A 194 13.99 -13.51 19.79
CA VAL A 194 12.87 -13.79 18.89
C VAL A 194 11.85 -14.67 19.60
N GLU A 195 10.59 -14.22 19.68
CA GLU A 195 9.44 -15.04 20.06
C GLU A 195 8.72 -15.50 18.79
N LEU A 196 8.83 -16.80 18.48
CA LEU A 196 8.29 -17.42 17.28
C LEU A 196 6.98 -18.17 17.61
N HIS A 197 5.86 -17.64 17.11
CA HIS A 197 4.52 -18.21 17.17
C HIS A 197 4.07 -18.72 15.78
N PRO A 198 4.45 -19.95 15.39
CA PRO A 198 4.20 -20.47 14.04
C PRO A 198 2.76 -20.96 13.79
N GLY A 199 1.89 -20.97 14.80
CA GLY A 199 0.51 -21.50 14.72
C GLY A 199 0.39 -23.03 14.54
N ARG A 200 1.48 -23.73 14.23
CA ARG A 200 1.55 -25.19 13.98
C ARG A 200 2.83 -25.79 14.58
N ALA A 201 2.94 -27.12 14.58
CA ALA A 201 4.19 -27.80 14.88
C ALA A 201 5.27 -27.47 13.82
N ILE A 202 6.46 -27.12 14.29
CA ILE A 202 7.64 -26.83 13.47
C ILE A 202 8.84 -27.63 13.97
N ASP A 203 9.81 -27.85 13.07
CA ASP A 203 11.15 -28.25 13.48
C ASP A 203 11.78 -27.20 14.41
N ALA A 204 12.71 -27.62 15.27
CA ALA A 204 13.49 -26.70 16.10
C ALA A 204 14.16 -25.61 15.22
N PRO A 205 13.93 -24.32 15.48
CA PRO A 205 14.40 -23.22 14.64
C PRO A 205 15.92 -23.12 14.68
N ARG A 206 16.52 -22.68 13.57
CA ARG A 206 17.98 -22.68 13.36
C ARG A 206 18.40 -21.37 12.71
N SER A 207 19.56 -20.84 13.06
CA SER A 207 20.16 -19.74 12.30
C SER A 207 21.27 -20.28 11.40
N PRO A 208 21.23 -20.03 10.07
CA PRO A 208 22.35 -20.37 9.18
C PRO A 208 23.47 -19.32 9.20
N SER A 209 23.32 -18.20 9.94
CA SER A 209 24.34 -17.13 10.00
C SER A 209 25.03 -16.95 11.35
N HIS A 210 24.35 -17.22 12.47
CA HIS A 210 24.88 -17.05 13.83
C HIS A 210 24.57 -18.27 14.71
N GLN A 211 25.31 -18.47 15.80
CA GLN A 211 24.93 -19.43 16.85
C GLN A 211 23.75 -18.87 17.65
N VAL A 212 22.75 -19.72 17.92
CA VAL A 212 21.54 -19.35 18.66
C VAL A 212 21.21 -20.35 19.76
N LEU A 213 20.70 -19.85 20.88
CA LEU A 213 20.10 -20.62 21.95
C LEU A 213 18.58 -20.69 21.69
N SER A 214 18.00 -21.89 21.67
CA SER A 214 16.56 -22.08 21.42
C SER A 214 15.88 -22.78 22.59
N GLU A 215 14.80 -22.16 23.07
CA GLU A 215 14.00 -22.58 24.22
C GLU A 215 12.55 -22.84 23.74
N PRO A 216 11.98 -24.05 23.90
CA PRO A 216 10.59 -24.29 23.53
C PRO A 216 9.63 -23.56 24.50
N LEU A 217 8.58 -22.96 23.96
CA LEU A 217 7.49 -22.32 24.71
C LEU A 217 6.22 -23.16 24.64
N SER A 218 5.22 -22.84 25.47
CA SER A 218 3.90 -23.49 25.45
C SER A 218 3.17 -23.39 24.10
N SER A 219 3.44 -22.35 23.31
CA SER A 219 2.84 -22.10 22.00
C SER A 219 3.85 -21.44 21.04
N GLY A 220 5.06 -21.99 20.94
CA GLY A 220 6.11 -21.46 20.09
C GLY A 220 7.52 -21.82 20.51
N TRP A 221 8.48 -21.00 20.11
CA TRP A 221 9.87 -21.04 20.55
C TRP A 221 10.35 -19.64 20.92
N ARG A 222 11.24 -19.53 21.90
CA ARG A 222 12.10 -18.36 22.09
C ARG A 222 13.49 -18.68 21.54
N VAL A 223 14.06 -17.75 20.78
CA VAL A 223 15.41 -17.89 20.22
C VAL A 223 16.24 -16.67 20.59
N ARG A 224 17.44 -16.88 21.15
CA ARG A 224 18.38 -15.82 21.53
C ARG A 224 19.67 -15.94 20.73
N LEU A 225 20.25 -14.82 20.33
CA LEU A 225 21.61 -14.77 19.80
C LEU A 225 22.62 -15.22 20.87
N SER A 226 23.60 -16.05 20.48
CA SER A 226 24.68 -16.47 21.37
C SER A 226 25.61 -15.29 21.70
N PRO A 227 26.04 -15.10 22.97
CA PRO A 227 27.06 -14.10 23.32
C PRO A 227 28.42 -14.27 22.62
N ALA A 228 28.67 -15.42 21.98
CA ALA A 228 29.86 -15.64 21.14
C ALA A 228 29.78 -14.94 19.77
N ASP A 229 28.56 -14.64 19.30
CA ASP A 229 28.27 -14.07 17.97
C ASP A 229 27.56 -12.69 18.08
N SER A 230 27.75 -11.97 19.18
CA SER A 230 27.19 -10.62 19.40
C SER A 230 27.90 -9.49 18.62
N LEU A 231 28.82 -9.83 17.71
CA LEU A 231 29.51 -8.88 16.83
C LEU A 231 28.75 -8.74 15.50
N PRO A 232 28.17 -7.57 15.18
CA PRO A 232 27.29 -7.41 14.03
C PRO A 232 28.06 -7.33 12.71
N ASN A 233 28.48 -8.49 12.18
CA ASN A 233 29.32 -8.60 10.99
C ASN A 233 28.69 -9.33 9.78
N ARG A 234 27.39 -9.67 9.87
CA ARG A 234 26.57 -10.24 8.78
C ARG A 234 25.08 -10.13 9.13
N ASP A 235 24.18 -10.28 8.16
CA ASP A 235 22.74 -10.37 8.45
C ASP A 235 22.40 -11.52 9.42
N PHE A 236 21.59 -11.24 10.43
CA PHE A 236 20.99 -12.31 11.23
C PHE A 236 19.84 -12.93 10.48
N VAL A 237 19.89 -14.25 10.29
CA VAL A 237 18.82 -15.03 9.66
C VAL A 237 18.33 -16.06 10.66
N LEU A 238 17.01 -16.15 10.86
CA LEU A 238 16.39 -17.26 11.56
C LEU A 238 15.52 -18.05 10.57
N ALA A 239 15.74 -19.36 10.49
CA ALA A 239 15.08 -20.26 9.55
C ALA A 239 14.36 -21.39 10.30
N TRP A 240 13.15 -21.73 9.87
CA TRP A 240 12.39 -22.86 10.43
C TRP A 240 11.47 -23.50 9.39
N ARG A 241 11.15 -24.78 9.59
CA ARG A 241 10.33 -25.59 8.67
C ARG A 241 9.10 -26.13 9.40
N ALA A 242 7.99 -26.28 8.68
CA ALA A 242 6.83 -26.97 9.22
C ALA A 242 7.16 -28.45 9.46
N ALA A 243 6.73 -29.01 10.60
CA ALA A 243 6.93 -30.43 10.90
C ALA A 243 6.02 -31.35 10.03
N GLU A 244 4.92 -30.79 9.51
CA GLU A 244 4.03 -31.43 8.54
C GLU A 244 4.59 -31.26 7.12
N ARG A 245 4.66 -32.34 6.33
CA ARG A 245 4.96 -32.22 4.89
C ARG A 245 3.75 -31.63 4.17
N GLY A 246 3.98 -30.55 3.43
CA GLY A 246 2.94 -29.84 2.68
C GLY A 246 2.40 -28.65 3.43
N VAL A 247 2.80 -27.45 3.00
CA VAL A 247 2.24 -26.21 3.53
C VAL A 247 0.86 -26.01 2.92
N ARG A 248 -0.14 -25.82 3.77
CA ARG A 248 -1.49 -25.46 3.34
C ARG A 248 -1.53 -23.96 3.01
N PRO A 249 -2.31 -23.54 2.00
CA PRO A 249 -2.76 -22.16 1.93
C PRO A 249 -3.41 -21.79 3.25
N GLN A 250 -3.05 -20.64 3.78
CA GLN A 250 -3.56 -20.15 5.06
C GLN A 250 -3.97 -18.70 4.87
N VAL A 251 -5.14 -18.36 5.42
CA VAL A 251 -5.65 -16.99 5.47
C VAL A 251 -5.57 -16.54 6.92
N PHE A 252 -4.89 -15.43 7.14
CA PHE A 252 -4.72 -14.78 8.44
C PHE A 252 -5.53 -13.49 8.47
N PHE A 253 -6.12 -13.14 9.61
CA PHE A 253 -7.03 -11.99 9.72
C PHE A 253 -6.65 -11.00 10.82
N GLU A 254 -6.78 -9.70 10.54
CA GLU A 254 -6.86 -8.64 11.54
C GLU A 254 -8.20 -7.91 11.37
N ARG A 255 -8.97 -7.77 12.45
CA ARG A 255 -10.21 -6.99 12.47
C ARG A 255 -10.53 -6.49 13.86
N LYS A 256 -10.95 -5.23 13.95
CA LYS A 256 -11.48 -4.59 15.16
C LYS A 256 -13.00 -4.54 15.05
N ALA A 257 -13.70 -4.57 16.20
CA ALA A 257 -15.16 -4.45 16.27
C ALA A 257 -15.70 -3.34 15.37
N ASP A 258 -16.80 -3.63 14.66
CA ASP A 258 -17.54 -2.71 13.78
C ASP A 258 -16.72 -2.04 12.66
N LYS A 259 -15.53 -2.58 12.31
CA LYS A 259 -14.70 -2.09 11.20
C LYS A 259 -14.50 -3.15 10.11
N PRO A 260 -14.21 -2.76 8.85
CA PRO A 260 -13.69 -3.67 7.85
C PRO A 260 -12.38 -4.32 8.32
N GLY A 261 -12.16 -5.58 7.96
CA GLY A 261 -10.96 -6.32 8.32
C GLY A 261 -9.92 -6.33 7.21
N ALA A 262 -8.68 -6.71 7.55
CA ALA A 262 -7.63 -7.03 6.60
C ALA A 262 -7.29 -8.52 6.66
N PHE A 263 -6.95 -9.12 5.52
CA PHE A 263 -6.55 -10.53 5.44
C PHE A 263 -5.22 -10.70 4.68
N MET A 264 -4.52 -11.80 4.98
CA MET A 264 -3.37 -12.29 4.21
C MET A 264 -3.58 -13.75 3.82
N LEU A 265 -3.76 -14.02 2.53
CA LEU A 265 -3.68 -15.35 1.93
C LEU A 265 -2.21 -15.66 1.60
N VAL A 266 -1.65 -16.74 2.14
CA VAL A 266 -0.36 -17.27 1.72
C VAL A 266 -0.58 -18.39 0.69
N VAL A 267 -0.16 -18.19 -0.55
CA VAL A 267 -0.23 -19.19 -1.64
C VAL A 267 1.13 -19.84 -1.81
N THR A 268 1.15 -21.17 -1.82
CA THR A 268 2.37 -21.99 -1.96
C THR A 268 2.42 -22.70 -3.33
N PRO A 269 3.61 -22.87 -3.93
CA PRO A 269 3.76 -23.53 -5.22
C PRO A 269 3.66 -25.06 -5.08
N PRO A 270 3.29 -25.78 -6.15
CA PRO A 270 3.28 -27.23 -6.14
C PRO A 270 4.68 -27.79 -5.94
N LEU A 271 4.79 -28.75 -5.02
CA LEU A 271 6.03 -29.43 -4.67
C LEU A 271 6.47 -30.40 -5.76
N GLU A 272 5.52 -31.06 -6.43
CA GLU A 272 5.74 -32.06 -7.46
C GLU A 272 4.68 -31.89 -8.57
N ALA A 273 4.98 -32.39 -9.78
CA ALA A 273 3.95 -32.53 -10.82
C ALA A 273 2.95 -33.62 -10.42
N PRO A 274 1.63 -33.45 -10.65
CA PRO A 274 0.65 -34.49 -10.37
C PRO A 274 0.83 -35.69 -11.33
N PRO A 275 0.64 -36.94 -10.85
CA PRO A 275 0.66 -38.13 -11.70
C PRO A 275 -0.61 -38.23 -12.56
N ASP A 276 -0.58 -39.00 -13.65
CA ASP A 276 -1.71 -39.09 -14.57
C ASP A 276 -2.84 -40.03 -14.08
N ALA A 277 -4.01 -39.90 -14.69
CA ALA A 277 -5.23 -40.63 -14.30
C ALA A 277 -5.23 -42.13 -14.62
N ALA A 278 -4.35 -42.61 -15.49
CA ALA A 278 -4.15 -44.02 -15.81
C ALA A 278 -3.11 -44.65 -14.88
N GLU A 279 -2.02 -43.96 -14.57
CA GLU A 279 -1.08 -44.34 -13.51
C GLU A 279 -1.79 -44.41 -12.15
N ALA A 280 -2.55 -43.37 -11.78
CA ALA A 280 -3.32 -43.36 -10.55
C ALA A 280 -4.28 -44.56 -10.41
N LYS A 281 -4.87 -45.02 -11.51
CA LYS A 281 -5.75 -46.20 -11.54
C LYS A 281 -4.97 -47.52 -11.55
N SER A 282 -3.81 -47.59 -12.20
CA SER A 282 -2.94 -48.78 -12.18
C SER A 282 -2.23 -48.97 -10.83
N MET A 283 -2.05 -47.90 -10.06
CA MET A 283 -1.38 -47.92 -8.75
C MET A 283 -2.17 -48.61 -7.61
N GLY A 284 -3.39 -49.08 -7.86
CA GLY A 284 -4.02 -50.17 -7.10
C GLY A 284 -4.04 -49.99 -5.57
N GLY A 285 -4.72 -48.94 -5.09
CA GLY A 285 -4.87 -48.68 -3.64
C GLY A 285 -3.68 -47.95 -2.98
N LYS A 286 -2.63 -47.58 -3.73
CA LYS A 286 -1.60 -46.66 -3.25
C LYS A 286 -2.13 -45.23 -3.23
N ALA A 287 -1.74 -44.48 -2.20
CA ALA A 287 -2.06 -43.06 -2.04
C ALA A 287 -1.47 -42.22 -3.19
N VAL A 288 -2.35 -41.71 -4.06
CA VAL A 288 -2.00 -40.67 -5.04
C VAL A 288 -1.67 -39.38 -4.28
N ARG A 289 -0.67 -38.61 -4.72
CA ARG A 289 -0.29 -37.34 -4.07
C ARG A 289 -0.80 -36.15 -4.85
N CYS A 290 -1.33 -35.16 -4.15
CA CYS A 290 -1.63 -33.85 -4.70
C CYS A 290 -0.32 -33.14 -5.05
N GLY A 291 -0.09 -32.81 -6.32
CA GLY A 291 1.09 -32.04 -6.73
C GLY A 291 1.25 -30.72 -5.97
N ASN A 292 0.14 -30.07 -5.58
CA ASN A 292 0.19 -28.79 -4.88
C ASN A 292 0.81 -28.87 -3.47
N CYS A 293 0.36 -29.82 -2.64
CA CYS A 293 0.79 -29.89 -1.23
C CYS A 293 1.52 -31.19 -0.84
N GLY A 294 1.73 -32.15 -1.75
CA GLY A 294 2.33 -33.46 -1.46
C GLY A 294 1.48 -34.40 -0.58
N GLY A 295 0.30 -33.95 -0.14
CA GLY A 295 -0.65 -34.70 0.68
C GLY A 295 -1.44 -35.74 -0.13
N THR A 296 -2.00 -36.73 0.54
CA THR A 296 -2.79 -37.80 -0.08
C THR A 296 -4.08 -37.26 -0.72
N LEU A 297 -4.35 -37.68 -1.94
CA LEU A 297 -5.68 -37.66 -2.54
C LEU A 297 -6.38 -38.97 -2.19
N GLU A 298 -7.50 -38.86 -1.48
CA GLU A 298 -8.32 -40.01 -1.09
C GLU A 298 -9.36 -40.30 -2.18
N ASP A 299 -9.44 -41.57 -2.58
CA ASP A 299 -10.25 -42.13 -3.68
C ASP A 299 -9.95 -41.62 -5.13
N PRO A 300 -9.27 -42.43 -5.98
CA PRO A 300 -9.18 -42.18 -7.43
C PRO A 300 -10.51 -42.14 -8.19
N GLY A 301 -11.61 -42.60 -7.57
CA GLY A 301 -12.99 -42.46 -8.06
C GLY A 301 -13.57 -41.05 -7.88
N ALA A 302 -12.96 -40.19 -7.05
CA ALA A 302 -13.43 -38.84 -6.77
C ALA A 302 -13.15 -37.79 -7.89
N VAL A 303 -12.72 -38.24 -9.07
CA VAL A 303 -12.59 -37.37 -10.26
C VAL A 303 -13.97 -36.85 -10.66
N ARG A 304 -14.11 -35.54 -10.79
CA ARG A 304 -15.34 -34.87 -11.26
C ARG A 304 -15.01 -33.96 -12.43
N GLU A 305 -15.96 -33.78 -13.34
CA GLU A 305 -15.90 -32.67 -14.29
C GLU A 305 -16.00 -31.35 -13.51
N VAL A 306 -15.06 -30.44 -13.77
CA VAL A 306 -15.03 -29.09 -13.20
C VAL A 306 -15.06 -28.09 -14.35
N PRO A 307 -16.03 -27.15 -14.39
CA PRO A 307 -16.12 -26.13 -15.43
C PRO A 307 -14.78 -25.41 -15.65
N GLY A 308 -14.39 -25.26 -16.91
CA GLY A 308 -13.12 -24.65 -17.32
C GLY A 308 -11.86 -25.50 -17.10
N ILE A 309 -11.91 -26.66 -16.43
CA ILE A 309 -10.74 -27.55 -16.23
C ILE A 309 -10.96 -28.93 -16.85
N GLY A 310 -12.20 -29.42 -16.89
CA GLY A 310 -12.52 -30.79 -17.30
C GLY A 310 -12.42 -31.77 -16.13
N PRO A 311 -12.11 -33.07 -16.35
CA PRO A 311 -12.03 -34.06 -15.29
C PRO A 311 -10.86 -33.75 -14.36
N ALA A 312 -11.14 -33.56 -13.07
CA ALA A 312 -10.16 -33.11 -12.08
C ALA A 312 -10.37 -33.72 -10.68
N TRP A 313 -9.32 -33.74 -9.87
CA TRP A 313 -9.36 -34.06 -8.44
C TRP A 313 -9.37 -32.77 -7.59
N ARG A 314 -10.19 -32.72 -6.53
CA ARG A 314 -10.08 -31.70 -5.46
C ARG A 314 -9.25 -32.28 -4.31
N CYS A 315 -8.15 -31.63 -3.95
CA CYS A 315 -7.36 -32.03 -2.79
C CYS A 315 -8.05 -31.59 -1.48
N HIS A 316 -8.43 -32.54 -0.62
CA HIS A 316 -9.03 -32.21 0.68
C HIS A 316 -8.06 -31.52 1.66
N TYR A 317 -6.74 -31.69 1.48
CA TYR A 317 -5.73 -31.12 2.38
C TYR A 317 -5.42 -29.63 2.11
N CYS A 318 -5.49 -29.19 0.85
CA CYS A 318 -5.12 -27.82 0.42
C CYS A 318 -6.11 -27.13 -0.52
N GLY A 319 -7.21 -27.79 -0.90
CA GLY A 319 -8.26 -27.23 -1.75
C GLY A 319 -7.89 -26.98 -3.22
N ALA A 320 -6.67 -27.33 -3.65
CA ALA A 320 -6.29 -27.25 -5.05
C ALA A 320 -7.12 -28.22 -5.91
N VAL A 321 -7.62 -27.73 -7.04
CA VAL A 321 -8.28 -28.53 -8.08
C VAL A 321 -7.26 -28.80 -9.18
N VAL A 322 -7.03 -30.07 -9.47
CA VAL A 322 -5.93 -30.53 -10.32
C VAL A 322 -6.49 -31.37 -11.46
N SER A 323 -6.21 -30.95 -12.70
CA SER A 323 -6.58 -31.66 -13.92
C SER A 323 -6.10 -33.12 -13.92
N ALA A 324 -6.96 -34.02 -14.40
CA ALA A 324 -6.68 -35.42 -14.67
C ALA A 324 -6.33 -35.68 -16.15
N SER A 325 -5.92 -34.63 -16.88
CA SER A 325 -5.57 -34.66 -18.30
C SER A 325 -4.45 -35.65 -18.61
N ARG A 326 -4.49 -36.23 -19.82
CA ARG A 326 -3.35 -36.99 -20.37
C ARG A 326 -2.21 -36.02 -20.70
N GLN A 327 -1.19 -35.95 -19.84
CA GLN A 327 0.11 -35.50 -20.32
C GLN A 327 0.56 -36.46 -21.43
N SER A 328 0.89 -35.93 -22.61
CA SER A 328 1.46 -36.76 -23.68
C SER A 328 2.85 -37.21 -23.26
N PRO A 329 3.12 -38.54 -23.10
CA PRO A 329 4.42 -39.01 -22.64
C PRO A 329 5.51 -38.62 -23.65
N GLY A 330 6.33 -37.64 -23.29
CA GLY A 330 7.35 -37.05 -24.17
C GLY A 330 7.23 -35.54 -24.43
N ARG A 331 6.20 -34.83 -23.95
CA ARG A 331 6.17 -33.35 -24.02
C ARG A 331 7.22 -32.75 -23.06
N LYS A 332 8.44 -32.48 -23.58
CA LYS A 332 9.55 -31.87 -22.85
C LYS A 332 9.09 -30.63 -22.07
N VAL A 333 9.45 -30.53 -20.79
CA VAL A 333 9.17 -29.36 -19.94
C VAL A 333 10.23 -28.29 -20.17
N GLY A 334 9.79 -27.16 -20.73
CA GLY A 334 10.63 -26.03 -21.11
C GLY A 334 11.27 -26.21 -22.49
N LEU A 335 11.33 -25.10 -23.23
CA LEU A 335 12.14 -24.98 -24.43
C LEU A 335 13.64 -25.08 -24.08
N PRO A 336 14.53 -25.42 -25.04
CA PRO A 336 15.96 -25.27 -24.85
C PRO A 336 16.33 -23.83 -24.46
N ARG A 337 17.30 -23.67 -23.54
CA ARG A 337 17.59 -22.39 -22.88
C ARG A 337 18.83 -21.72 -23.45
N ASP A 338 18.83 -20.40 -23.45
CA ASP A 338 19.97 -19.55 -23.80
C ASP A 338 20.34 -18.72 -22.58
N VAL A 339 21.38 -19.15 -21.85
CA VAL A 339 21.68 -18.69 -20.48
C VAL A 339 22.90 -17.77 -20.46
N VAL A 340 22.70 -16.51 -20.07
CA VAL A 340 23.76 -15.50 -19.88
C VAL A 340 24.10 -15.43 -18.40
N PHE A 341 25.27 -15.93 -18.00
CA PHE A 341 25.81 -15.74 -16.66
C PHE A 341 26.49 -14.37 -16.55
N LEU A 342 25.96 -13.49 -15.72
CA LEU A 342 26.58 -12.20 -15.34
C LEU A 342 27.27 -12.37 -13.99
N VAL A 343 28.61 -12.39 -13.99
CA VAL A 343 29.42 -12.57 -12.78
C VAL A 343 30.00 -11.23 -12.34
N ASP A 344 29.56 -10.73 -11.20
CA ASP A 344 30.13 -9.55 -10.57
C ASP A 344 31.56 -9.85 -10.08
N ARG A 345 32.51 -9.02 -10.49
CA ARG A 345 33.91 -9.05 -10.04
C ARG A 345 34.36 -7.70 -9.47
N SER A 346 33.41 -6.87 -9.00
CA SER A 346 33.67 -5.59 -8.33
C SER A 346 34.59 -5.71 -7.11
N ALA A 347 35.08 -4.59 -6.59
CA ALA A 347 35.95 -4.58 -5.41
C ALA A 347 35.29 -5.10 -4.13
N SER A 348 33.95 -5.09 -4.01
CA SER A 348 33.21 -5.60 -2.85
C SER A 348 33.04 -7.13 -2.88
N MET A 349 33.16 -7.77 -4.05
CA MET A 349 33.20 -9.24 -4.20
C MET A 349 34.52 -9.90 -3.71
N ARG A 350 35.38 -9.14 -3.01
CA ARG A 350 36.65 -9.61 -2.41
C ARG A 350 36.43 -10.65 -1.31
N GLY A 351 37.50 -11.38 -0.98
CA GLY A 351 37.45 -12.44 0.04
C GLY A 351 36.68 -13.66 -0.45
N GLY A 352 35.64 -14.07 0.30
CA GLY A 352 34.89 -15.31 0.05
C GLY A 352 33.87 -15.24 -1.11
N SER A 353 33.37 -14.06 -1.44
CA SER A 353 32.23 -13.91 -2.37
C SER A 353 32.53 -14.35 -3.80
N LEU A 354 33.64 -13.89 -4.40
CA LEU A 354 34.03 -14.32 -5.76
C LEU A 354 34.35 -15.83 -5.85
N PRO A 355 35.07 -16.47 -4.90
CA PRO A 355 35.16 -17.94 -4.80
C PRO A 355 33.81 -18.65 -4.72
N GLN A 356 32.85 -18.16 -3.93
CA GLN A 356 31.49 -18.72 -3.89
C GLN A 356 30.77 -18.55 -5.23
N ALA A 357 30.87 -17.39 -5.89
CA ALA A 357 30.28 -17.12 -7.20
C ALA A 357 30.79 -18.08 -8.28
N ARG A 358 32.11 -18.33 -8.34
CA ARG A 358 32.74 -19.32 -9.24
C ARG A 358 32.12 -20.71 -9.08
N ARG A 359 32.09 -21.21 -7.84
CA ARG A 359 31.52 -22.54 -7.53
C ARG A 359 30.02 -22.57 -7.83
N ALA A 360 29.28 -21.49 -7.59
CA ALA A 360 27.87 -21.38 -7.93
C ALA A 360 27.62 -21.49 -9.45
N VAL A 361 28.38 -20.77 -10.29
CA VAL A 361 28.29 -20.91 -11.75
C VAL A 361 28.64 -22.35 -12.17
N ARG A 362 29.74 -22.91 -11.65
CA ARG A 362 30.15 -24.28 -11.96
C ARG A 362 29.05 -25.31 -11.67
N MET A 363 28.43 -25.22 -10.50
CA MET A 363 27.34 -26.10 -10.08
C MET A 363 26.04 -25.86 -10.86
N MET A 364 25.79 -24.64 -11.36
CA MET A 364 24.66 -24.36 -12.25
C MET A 364 24.85 -24.95 -13.64
N LEU A 365 26.07 -24.89 -14.20
CA LEU A 365 26.41 -25.52 -15.48
C LEU A 365 26.15 -27.05 -15.45
N ASP A 366 26.46 -27.73 -14.33
CA ASP A 366 26.16 -29.17 -14.14
C ASP A 366 24.65 -29.52 -14.08
N LYS A 367 23.74 -28.53 -14.10
CA LYS A 367 22.28 -28.73 -14.05
C LYS A 367 21.55 -28.24 -15.30
N LEU A 368 22.26 -27.74 -16.30
CA LEU A 368 21.69 -27.41 -17.62
C LEU A 368 21.60 -28.67 -18.50
N GLY A 369 20.71 -28.65 -19.49
CA GLY A 369 20.50 -29.75 -20.43
C GLY A 369 21.46 -29.70 -21.63
N PRO A 370 21.67 -30.82 -22.35
CA PRO A 370 22.58 -30.88 -23.50
C PRO A 370 22.09 -30.08 -24.74
N GLU A 371 20.84 -29.61 -24.72
CA GLU A 371 20.27 -28.73 -25.76
C GLU A 371 20.33 -27.25 -25.36
N ASP A 372 20.67 -26.94 -24.10
CA ASP A 372 20.85 -25.57 -23.61
C ASP A 372 22.20 -25.00 -24.10
N ALA A 373 22.29 -23.68 -24.18
CA ALA A 373 23.48 -22.95 -24.61
C ALA A 373 23.79 -21.81 -23.64
N VAL A 374 25.05 -21.40 -23.56
CA VAL A 374 25.56 -20.52 -22.51
C VAL A 374 26.43 -19.38 -23.06
N GLN A 375 26.45 -18.27 -22.33
CA GLN A 375 27.44 -17.20 -22.45
C GLN A 375 27.77 -16.72 -21.03
N LEU A 376 28.99 -16.23 -20.80
CA LEU A 376 29.44 -15.78 -19.47
C LEU A 376 30.18 -14.45 -19.63
N LEU A 377 29.70 -13.43 -18.93
CA LEU A 377 30.28 -12.10 -18.86
C LEU A 377 30.69 -11.81 -17.42
N ALA A 378 31.97 -11.55 -17.18
CA ALA A 378 32.40 -10.93 -15.93
C ALA A 378 32.28 -9.40 -16.05
N PHE A 379 31.83 -8.73 -14.99
CA PHE A 379 31.69 -7.27 -15.00
C PHE A 379 32.20 -6.59 -13.72
N ASP A 380 32.66 -5.36 -13.89
CA ASP A 380 32.91 -4.40 -12.81
C ASP A 380 32.50 -2.99 -13.30
N HIS A 381 33.45 -2.30 -13.91
CA HIS A 381 33.30 -1.14 -14.79
C HIS A 381 33.49 -1.54 -16.26
N ASP A 382 34.25 -2.61 -16.54
CA ASP A 382 34.28 -3.26 -17.85
C ASP A 382 33.15 -4.31 -17.98
N ARG A 383 32.93 -4.80 -19.20
CA ARG A 383 32.35 -6.12 -19.48
C ARG A 383 33.38 -6.97 -20.22
N VAL A 384 33.74 -8.12 -19.66
CA VAL A 384 34.64 -9.09 -20.30
C VAL A 384 33.91 -10.41 -20.52
N PRO A 385 33.64 -10.80 -21.78
CA PRO A 385 33.05 -12.11 -22.11
C PRO A 385 34.11 -13.22 -22.07
N ALA A 386 33.69 -14.43 -21.71
CA ALA A 386 34.57 -15.59 -21.57
C ALA A 386 35.11 -16.17 -22.90
N ASP A 387 34.58 -15.72 -24.05
CA ASP A 387 35.06 -16.05 -25.39
C ASP A 387 35.80 -14.88 -26.08
N GLY A 388 35.99 -13.75 -25.39
CA GLY A 388 36.60 -12.53 -25.93
C GLY A 388 35.71 -11.66 -26.82
N LEU A 389 34.53 -12.14 -27.24
CA LEU A 389 33.62 -11.42 -28.14
C LEU A 389 32.27 -11.09 -27.48
N GLY A 390 31.61 -12.06 -26.88
CA GLY A 390 30.32 -11.90 -26.20
C GLY A 390 29.16 -11.60 -27.14
N GLU A 391 29.18 -12.16 -28.35
CA GLU A 391 28.19 -11.89 -29.41
C GLU A 391 27.25 -13.08 -29.70
N ALA A 392 27.61 -14.29 -29.28
CA ALA A 392 26.86 -15.51 -29.54
C ALA A 392 26.65 -16.34 -28.26
N PHE A 393 25.78 -17.35 -28.35
CA PHE A 393 25.60 -18.39 -27.33
C PHE A 393 26.38 -19.66 -27.72
N LEU A 394 27.24 -20.13 -26.82
CA LEU A 394 28.06 -21.32 -27.00
C LEU A 394 27.27 -22.60 -26.63
N PRO A 395 27.32 -23.68 -27.42
CA PRO A 395 26.69 -24.95 -27.04
C PRO A 395 27.41 -25.56 -25.83
N LEU A 396 26.68 -26.24 -24.95
CA LEU A 396 27.26 -26.93 -23.79
C LEU A 396 28.06 -28.17 -24.23
N SER A 397 29.36 -27.96 -24.46
CA SER A 397 30.36 -29.02 -24.68
C SER A 397 31.38 -29.07 -23.52
N PRO A 398 32.08 -30.20 -23.31
CA PRO A 398 33.16 -30.28 -22.31
C PRO A 398 34.28 -29.25 -22.55
N GLU A 399 34.56 -28.92 -23.81
CA GLU A 399 35.53 -27.86 -24.18
C GLU A 399 35.03 -26.48 -23.74
N THR A 400 33.76 -26.16 -24.01
CA THR A 400 33.12 -24.91 -23.59
C THR A 400 33.15 -24.79 -22.06
N VAL A 401 32.79 -25.85 -21.33
CA VAL A 401 32.85 -25.84 -19.85
C VAL A 401 34.28 -25.65 -19.35
N GLY A 402 35.28 -26.35 -19.92
CA GLY A 402 36.68 -26.15 -19.55
C GLY A 402 37.17 -24.71 -19.81
N ARG A 403 36.71 -24.07 -20.88
CA ARG A 403 36.99 -22.67 -21.20
C ARG A 403 36.36 -21.71 -20.18
N LEU A 404 35.10 -21.93 -19.82
CA LEU A 404 34.40 -21.16 -18.79
C LEU A 404 35.05 -21.32 -17.40
N ASP A 405 35.44 -22.53 -17.03
CA ASP A 405 36.13 -22.83 -15.76
C ASP A 405 37.49 -22.12 -15.69
N SER A 406 38.23 -22.09 -16.80
CA SER A 406 39.51 -21.39 -16.93
C SER A 406 39.34 -19.87 -16.82
N PHE A 407 38.33 -19.31 -17.50
CA PHE A 407 37.99 -17.89 -17.39
C PHE A 407 37.58 -17.49 -15.97
N LEU A 408 36.70 -18.29 -15.34
CA LEU A 408 36.27 -18.10 -13.96
C LEU A 408 37.48 -18.10 -13.01
N ALA A 409 38.41 -19.04 -13.15
CA ALA A 409 39.63 -19.13 -12.35
C ALA A 409 40.55 -17.91 -12.48
N GLY A 410 40.59 -17.28 -13.67
CA GLY A 410 41.38 -16.06 -13.93
C GLY A 410 40.82 -14.75 -13.33
N LEU A 411 39.56 -14.71 -12.89
CA LEU A 411 38.95 -13.49 -12.34
C LEU A 411 39.64 -12.95 -11.07
N SER A 412 39.58 -11.64 -10.86
CA SER A 412 40.00 -10.97 -9.62
C SER A 412 39.07 -9.80 -9.29
N ALA A 413 38.88 -9.54 -7.99
CA ALA A 413 37.88 -8.60 -7.50
C ALA A 413 38.42 -7.15 -7.46
N ARG A 414 37.92 -6.29 -8.36
CA ARG A 414 38.46 -4.97 -8.71
C ARG A 414 37.36 -4.04 -9.21
N GLY A 415 37.61 -2.72 -9.23
CA GLY A 415 36.71 -1.76 -9.90
C GLY A 415 35.33 -1.60 -9.25
N GLY A 416 34.43 -0.93 -9.98
CA GLY A 416 33.05 -0.63 -9.57
C GLY A 416 32.03 -1.72 -9.92
N SER A 417 30.75 -1.35 -9.92
CA SER A 417 29.61 -2.26 -10.12
C SER A 417 28.54 -1.63 -11.04
N GLU A 418 28.88 -1.38 -12.31
CA GLU A 418 28.07 -0.63 -13.30
C GLU A 418 26.86 -1.43 -13.85
N LEU A 419 26.01 -1.96 -12.96
CA LEU A 419 25.11 -3.09 -13.24
C LEU A 419 24.10 -2.89 -14.40
N GLU A 420 23.67 -1.67 -14.71
CA GLU A 420 22.72 -1.41 -15.81
C GLU A 420 23.30 -1.83 -17.17
N GLU A 421 24.56 -1.51 -17.44
CA GLU A 421 25.26 -1.84 -18.68
C GLU A 421 25.55 -3.35 -18.83
N ALA A 422 25.63 -4.10 -17.72
CA ALA A 422 25.73 -5.57 -17.79
C ALA A 422 24.43 -6.19 -18.30
N LEU A 423 23.28 -5.70 -17.80
CA LEU A 423 21.97 -6.11 -18.29
C LEU A 423 21.78 -5.68 -19.76
N GLU A 424 22.25 -4.50 -20.15
CA GLU A 424 22.23 -4.04 -21.54
C GLU A 424 23.12 -4.90 -22.46
N ARG A 425 24.36 -5.27 -22.06
CA ARG A 425 25.20 -6.17 -22.88
C ARG A 425 24.61 -7.58 -22.97
N ALA A 426 24.00 -8.10 -21.91
CA ALA A 426 23.27 -9.37 -21.94
C ALA A 426 22.04 -9.30 -22.87
N ALA A 427 21.30 -8.19 -22.83
CA ALA A 427 20.11 -7.97 -23.66
C ALA A 427 20.43 -7.85 -25.16
N LYS A 428 21.65 -7.43 -25.52
CA LYS A 428 22.13 -7.32 -26.92
C LYS A 428 22.50 -8.65 -27.57
N LEU A 429 22.56 -9.77 -26.83
CA LEU A 429 22.77 -11.10 -27.41
C LEU A 429 21.53 -11.54 -28.23
N PRO A 430 21.69 -12.26 -29.35
CA PRO A 430 20.58 -12.58 -30.25
C PRO A 430 19.51 -13.46 -29.58
N VAL A 431 18.24 -13.06 -29.67
CA VAL A 431 17.10 -13.91 -29.29
C VAL A 431 16.91 -14.96 -30.38
N ARG A 432 16.75 -16.23 -30.00
CA ARG A 432 16.59 -17.36 -30.94
C ARG A 432 15.19 -17.96 -30.78
N GLU A 433 14.50 -18.15 -31.91
CA GLU A 433 13.16 -18.74 -31.91
C GLU A 433 13.15 -20.17 -31.34
N GLY A 434 12.03 -20.55 -30.71
CA GLY A 434 11.87 -21.87 -30.09
C GLY A 434 12.79 -22.13 -28.88
N ARG A 435 13.40 -21.08 -28.30
CA ARG A 435 14.29 -21.14 -27.13
C ARG A 435 13.90 -20.09 -26.09
N THR A 436 14.30 -20.28 -24.83
CA THR A 436 14.02 -19.34 -23.73
C THR A 436 15.30 -18.63 -23.30
N ARG A 437 15.34 -17.30 -23.40
CA ARG A 437 16.51 -16.49 -22.98
C ARG A 437 16.47 -16.23 -21.48
N LEU A 438 17.54 -16.61 -20.78
CA LEU A 438 17.70 -16.45 -19.33
C LEU A 438 18.95 -15.62 -19.06
N VAL A 439 18.89 -14.71 -18.09
CA VAL A 439 20.05 -14.02 -17.51
C VAL A 439 20.15 -14.47 -16.06
N VAL A 440 21.34 -14.89 -15.63
CA VAL A 440 21.65 -15.34 -14.27
C VAL A 440 22.72 -14.42 -13.71
N LEU A 441 22.32 -13.49 -12.86
CA LEU A 441 23.19 -12.51 -12.22
C LEU A 441 23.69 -13.01 -10.87
N LEU A 442 25.00 -12.93 -10.64
CA LEU A 442 25.65 -13.22 -9.36
C LEU A 442 26.34 -11.94 -8.89
N THR A 443 25.91 -11.37 -7.76
CA THR A 443 26.37 -10.06 -7.24
C THR A 443 26.11 -9.95 -5.73
N ASP A 444 26.78 -9.04 -5.03
CA ASP A 444 26.40 -8.60 -3.67
C ASP A 444 25.29 -7.52 -3.69
N ALA A 445 24.97 -6.99 -4.88
CA ALA A 445 24.03 -5.91 -5.14
C ALA A 445 24.37 -4.57 -4.44
N ALA A 446 25.66 -4.31 -4.17
CA ALA A 446 26.18 -3.09 -3.55
C ALA A 446 26.15 -1.86 -4.48
N VAL A 447 24.99 -1.55 -5.07
CA VAL A 447 24.79 -0.44 -6.03
C VAL A 447 23.87 0.63 -5.44
N GLY A 448 24.10 1.90 -5.81
CA GLY A 448 23.39 3.09 -5.31
C GLY A 448 22.43 3.78 -6.29
N ASN A 449 22.24 3.25 -7.50
CA ASN A 449 21.30 3.78 -8.50
C ASN A 449 19.99 2.96 -8.62
N GLU A 450 19.57 2.27 -7.55
CA GLU A 450 18.51 1.23 -7.60
C GLU A 450 17.20 1.71 -8.22
N GLY A 451 16.77 2.95 -7.92
CA GLY A 451 15.55 3.53 -8.46
C GLY A 451 15.62 3.87 -9.96
N ARG A 452 16.82 3.94 -10.56
CA ARG A 452 17.00 3.97 -12.03
C ARG A 452 17.00 2.53 -12.55
N LEU A 453 17.85 1.67 -12.00
CA LEU A 453 18.05 0.30 -12.46
C LEU A 453 16.75 -0.53 -12.47
N LEU A 454 15.91 -0.42 -11.44
CA LEU A 454 14.62 -1.13 -11.35
C LEU A 454 13.59 -0.67 -12.40
N ARG A 455 13.65 0.59 -12.88
CA ARG A 455 12.82 1.07 -13.99
C ARG A 455 13.39 0.64 -15.35
N ARG A 456 14.73 0.65 -15.49
CA ARG A 456 15.43 0.29 -16.72
C ARG A 456 15.46 -1.22 -17.01
N ALA A 457 15.47 -2.08 -16.00
CA ALA A 457 15.60 -3.52 -16.21
C ALA A 457 14.48 -4.15 -17.08
N PRO A 458 13.18 -3.83 -16.90
CA PRO A 458 12.12 -4.29 -17.82
C PRO A 458 12.29 -3.78 -19.26
N GLU A 459 12.70 -2.53 -19.43
CA GLU A 459 12.95 -1.92 -20.75
C GLU A 459 14.10 -2.60 -21.49
N LEU A 460 15.20 -2.88 -20.77
CA LEU A 460 16.41 -3.49 -21.31
C LEU A 460 16.18 -4.96 -21.69
N LEU A 461 15.51 -5.73 -20.83
CA LEU A 461 15.38 -7.18 -21.00
C LEU A 461 14.22 -7.59 -21.92
N GLY A 462 13.17 -6.77 -22.02
CA GLY A 462 11.95 -7.11 -22.75
C GLY A 462 11.15 -8.25 -22.12
N ARG A 463 10.19 -8.81 -22.85
CA ARG A 463 9.30 -9.88 -22.34
C ARG A 463 9.89 -11.28 -22.48
N ASP A 464 10.77 -11.48 -23.46
CA ASP A 464 11.30 -12.79 -23.86
C ASP A 464 12.55 -13.22 -23.06
N THR A 465 12.95 -12.42 -22.07
CA THR A 465 14.14 -12.63 -21.25
C THR A 465 13.79 -12.68 -19.78
N ARG A 466 14.20 -13.75 -19.08
CA ARG A 466 14.01 -13.85 -17.62
C ARG A 466 15.29 -13.55 -16.86
N LEU A 467 15.24 -12.72 -15.84
CA LEU A 467 16.36 -12.43 -14.93
C LEU A 467 16.23 -13.18 -13.61
N TYR A 468 17.23 -14.01 -13.31
CA TYR A 468 17.42 -14.66 -12.03
C TYR A 468 18.62 -14.01 -11.32
N VAL A 469 18.53 -13.77 -10.01
CA VAL A 469 19.56 -13.06 -9.25
C VAL A 469 19.97 -13.83 -8.00
N LEU A 470 21.22 -14.29 -7.94
CA LEU A 470 21.83 -14.89 -6.77
C LEU A 470 22.65 -13.82 -6.04
N GLY A 471 22.13 -13.38 -4.89
CA GLY A 471 22.87 -12.54 -3.95
C GLY A 471 24.00 -13.31 -3.27
N ILE A 472 25.21 -12.78 -3.20
CA ILE A 472 26.36 -13.44 -2.56
C ILE A 472 27.09 -12.47 -1.61
N GLY A 473 27.28 -12.88 -0.36
CA GLY A 473 28.08 -12.13 0.62
C GLY A 473 27.40 -11.98 2.00
N PRO A 474 28.07 -11.34 2.98
CA PRO A 474 27.58 -11.22 4.36
C PRO A 474 26.41 -10.24 4.54
N ALA A 475 26.23 -9.31 3.60
CA ALA A 475 25.32 -8.16 3.71
C ALA A 475 24.86 -7.70 2.32
N VAL A 476 24.13 -8.59 1.65
CA VAL A 476 23.60 -8.38 0.30
C VAL A 476 22.44 -7.37 0.33
N ASN A 477 22.33 -6.51 -0.69
CA ASN A 477 21.17 -5.63 -0.84
C ASN A 477 19.93 -6.42 -1.35
N ARG A 478 19.31 -7.19 -0.44
CA ARG A 478 18.18 -8.11 -0.73
C ARG A 478 17.03 -7.45 -1.48
N TYR A 479 16.70 -6.20 -1.11
CA TYR A 479 15.73 -5.36 -1.81
C TYR A 479 15.97 -5.30 -3.32
N LEU A 480 17.20 -4.96 -3.72
CA LEU A 480 17.56 -4.86 -5.13
C LEU A 480 17.55 -6.26 -5.78
N VAL A 481 18.14 -7.27 -5.13
CA VAL A 481 18.15 -8.66 -5.63
C VAL A 481 16.74 -9.18 -5.94
N GLU A 482 15.80 -9.00 -5.03
CA GLU A 482 14.41 -9.47 -5.17
C GLU A 482 13.60 -8.65 -6.17
N LYS A 483 13.63 -7.31 -6.07
CA LYS A 483 12.86 -6.45 -6.99
C LYS A 483 13.41 -6.53 -8.42
N LEU A 484 14.73 -6.69 -8.61
CA LEU A 484 15.35 -6.83 -9.93
C LEU A 484 15.01 -8.16 -10.59
N ALA A 485 15.02 -9.28 -9.83
CA ALA A 485 14.55 -10.57 -10.32
C ALA A 485 13.05 -10.54 -10.71
N ARG A 486 12.19 -9.96 -9.85
CA ARG A 486 10.76 -9.77 -10.12
C ARG A 486 10.53 -8.89 -11.36
N ALA A 487 11.25 -7.78 -11.48
CA ALA A 487 11.15 -6.85 -12.61
C ALA A 487 11.54 -7.50 -13.96
N GLY A 488 12.50 -8.44 -13.94
CA GLY A 488 12.87 -9.25 -15.09
C GLY A 488 12.15 -10.60 -15.17
N GLY A 489 10.99 -10.80 -14.53
CA GLY A 489 10.17 -12.01 -14.72
C GLY A 489 10.83 -13.34 -14.34
N GLY A 490 11.73 -13.33 -13.36
CA GLY A 490 12.41 -14.51 -12.81
C GLY A 490 12.46 -14.49 -11.28
N ALA A 491 13.37 -15.28 -10.69
CA ALA A 491 13.43 -15.52 -9.25
C ALA A 491 14.83 -15.30 -8.68
N SER A 492 14.91 -14.91 -7.40
CA SER A 492 16.14 -14.70 -6.66
C SER A 492 16.46 -15.81 -5.65
N ASP A 493 17.68 -15.78 -5.11
CA ASP A 493 18.10 -16.43 -3.85
C ASP A 493 19.26 -15.63 -3.23
N VAL A 494 19.69 -15.97 -2.01
CA VAL A 494 20.86 -15.37 -1.35
C VAL A 494 21.71 -16.47 -0.71
N LEU A 495 23.02 -16.44 -0.97
CA LEU A 495 24.03 -17.31 -0.38
C LEU A 495 24.88 -16.51 0.62
N LEU A 496 24.72 -16.80 1.91
CA LEU A 496 25.56 -16.24 2.96
C LEU A 496 26.93 -16.96 3.07
N PRO A 497 27.96 -16.34 3.68
CA PRO A 497 29.30 -16.95 3.81
C PRO A 497 29.35 -18.24 4.65
N THR A 498 28.32 -18.48 5.47
CA THR A 498 28.14 -19.65 6.35
C THR A 498 27.10 -20.65 5.85
N GLU A 499 26.31 -20.32 4.82
CA GLU A 499 25.37 -21.27 4.22
C GLU A 499 26.12 -22.27 3.34
N ASP A 500 25.70 -23.54 3.40
CA ASP A 500 26.24 -24.54 2.49
C ASP A 500 25.75 -24.30 1.06
N ILE A 501 26.71 -24.05 0.18
CA ILE A 501 26.49 -23.85 -1.26
C ILE A 501 25.85 -25.09 -1.92
N GLU A 502 26.10 -26.30 -1.40
CA GLU A 502 25.44 -27.54 -1.85
C GLU A 502 23.95 -27.62 -1.44
N THR A 503 23.49 -26.72 -0.57
CA THR A 503 22.05 -26.54 -0.28
C THR A 503 21.46 -25.41 -1.13
N VAL A 504 22.07 -24.22 -1.12
CA VAL A 504 21.47 -23.01 -1.76
C VAL A 504 21.53 -23.07 -3.29
N VAL A 505 22.67 -23.44 -3.88
CA VAL A 505 22.82 -23.37 -5.35
C VAL A 505 21.99 -24.44 -6.07
N PRO A 506 21.88 -25.70 -5.62
CA PRO A 506 20.98 -26.67 -6.26
C PRO A 506 19.50 -26.27 -6.19
N ARG A 507 19.08 -25.56 -5.13
CA ARG A 507 17.74 -24.94 -5.03
C ARG A 507 17.55 -23.84 -6.08
N PHE A 508 18.48 -22.89 -6.16
CA PHE A 508 18.41 -21.80 -7.14
C PHE A 508 18.50 -22.31 -8.60
N ALA A 509 19.41 -23.24 -8.88
CA ALA A 509 19.57 -23.91 -10.18
C ALA A 509 18.31 -24.66 -10.63
N ARG A 510 17.49 -25.16 -9.68
CA ARG A 510 16.18 -25.75 -9.97
C ARG A 510 15.20 -24.73 -10.54
N ARG A 511 15.19 -23.49 -10.01
CA ARG A 511 14.37 -22.38 -10.54
C ARG A 511 14.84 -21.95 -11.93
N VAL A 512 16.16 -21.80 -12.12
CA VAL A 512 16.75 -21.46 -13.43
C VAL A 512 16.40 -22.52 -14.48
N ARG A 513 16.51 -23.82 -14.15
CA ARG A 513 16.14 -24.92 -15.07
C ARG A 513 14.64 -24.96 -15.37
N GLN A 514 13.79 -24.65 -14.40
CA GLN A 514 12.33 -24.52 -14.62
C GLN A 514 11.98 -23.40 -15.62
N ALA A 515 12.82 -22.36 -15.73
CA ALA A 515 12.79 -21.35 -16.79
C ALA A 515 11.45 -20.58 -16.94
N GLY A 516 10.63 -20.55 -15.89
CA GLY A 516 9.37 -19.83 -15.82
C GLY A 516 8.65 -20.00 -14.49
N PRO A 517 7.52 -19.30 -14.31
CA PRO A 517 6.64 -19.52 -13.18
C PRO A 517 5.95 -20.87 -13.29
N VAL A 518 5.50 -21.39 -12.16
CA VAL A 518 4.77 -22.66 -12.06
C VAL A 518 3.27 -22.43 -12.20
N LEU A 519 2.76 -21.33 -11.66
CA LEU A 519 1.46 -20.74 -11.98
C LEU A 519 1.63 -19.28 -12.40
N SER A 520 0.91 -18.85 -13.44
CA SER A 520 0.88 -17.47 -13.95
C SER A 520 -0.54 -16.95 -14.11
N GLU A 521 -0.70 -15.64 -14.38
CA GLU A 521 -2.00 -14.97 -14.53
C GLU A 521 -2.92 -15.18 -13.32
N LEU A 522 -2.36 -15.14 -12.11
CA LEU A 522 -3.10 -15.38 -10.88
C LEU A 522 -4.18 -14.30 -10.65
N ARG A 523 -5.40 -14.75 -10.35
CA ARG A 523 -6.55 -13.90 -9.99
C ARG A 523 -7.19 -14.42 -8.72
N LEU A 524 -7.61 -13.50 -7.86
CA LEU A 524 -8.27 -13.80 -6.59
C LEU A 524 -9.72 -13.33 -6.65
N SER A 525 -10.62 -14.21 -6.19
CA SER A 525 -12.06 -13.99 -6.13
C SER A 525 -12.64 -14.64 -4.86
N TRP A 526 -13.90 -14.37 -4.57
CA TRP A 526 -14.66 -15.00 -3.49
C TRP A 526 -15.98 -15.51 -4.08
N GLU A 527 -16.56 -16.59 -3.56
CA GLU A 527 -17.85 -17.09 -4.08
C GLU A 527 -19.03 -16.11 -3.83
N ASP A 528 -18.88 -15.21 -2.85
CA ASP A 528 -19.84 -14.17 -2.46
C ASP A 528 -19.34 -12.73 -2.79
N ALA A 529 -18.52 -12.56 -3.83
CA ALA A 529 -17.61 -11.42 -3.95
C ALA A 529 -18.25 -10.01 -4.02
N LEU A 530 -17.95 -9.21 -2.99
CA LEU A 530 -17.56 -7.80 -3.16
C LEU A 530 -16.19 -7.72 -3.88
N PRO A 531 -15.93 -6.66 -4.68
CA PRO A 531 -14.59 -6.39 -5.18
C PRO A 531 -13.68 -5.99 -4.01
N VAL A 532 -12.87 -6.96 -3.57
CA VAL A 532 -11.92 -6.83 -2.47
C VAL A 532 -10.67 -6.08 -2.97
N ASP A 533 -10.29 -5.02 -2.27
CA ASP A 533 -9.09 -4.25 -2.60
C ASP A 533 -7.83 -5.03 -2.18
N VAL A 534 -7.03 -5.45 -3.17
CA VAL A 534 -6.09 -6.58 -3.08
C VAL A 534 -4.71 -6.19 -3.65
N TYR A 535 -3.65 -6.55 -2.92
CA TYR A 535 -2.26 -6.24 -3.24
C TYR A 535 -1.31 -7.45 -3.05
N PRO A 536 -0.27 -7.60 -3.89
CA PRO A 536 0.04 -6.75 -5.05
C PRO A 536 -1.01 -6.87 -6.17
N SER A 537 -1.19 -5.80 -6.93
CA SER A 537 -2.10 -5.75 -8.09
C SER A 537 -1.33 -5.29 -9.33
N PRO A 538 -1.26 -6.10 -10.41
CA PRO A 538 -1.74 -7.48 -10.50
C PRO A 538 -1.00 -8.41 -9.53
N ILE A 539 -1.62 -9.55 -9.22
CA ILE A 539 -1.00 -10.60 -8.39
C ILE A 539 0.20 -11.18 -9.16
N PRO A 540 1.39 -11.29 -8.55
CA PRO A 540 2.58 -11.79 -9.24
C PRO A 540 2.49 -13.29 -9.53
N ASP A 541 3.13 -13.72 -10.61
CA ASP A 541 3.28 -15.14 -10.94
C ASP A 541 4.04 -15.92 -9.83
N LEU A 542 3.69 -17.19 -9.65
CA LEU A 542 4.17 -18.06 -8.58
C LEU A 542 5.31 -18.98 -9.06
N PHE A 543 6.53 -18.76 -8.57
CA PHE A 543 7.72 -19.51 -8.96
C PHE A 543 8.02 -20.71 -8.02
N GLY A 544 8.75 -21.70 -8.54
CA GLY A 544 9.07 -22.93 -7.80
C GLY A 544 9.81 -22.70 -6.48
N GLY A 545 9.18 -23.10 -5.38
CA GLY A 545 9.68 -22.95 -4.00
C GLY A 545 9.19 -21.69 -3.27
N GLN A 546 8.85 -20.60 -3.99
CA GLN A 546 8.51 -19.30 -3.39
C GLN A 546 7.00 -19.14 -3.17
N THR A 547 6.57 -18.48 -2.10
CA THR A 547 5.15 -18.10 -1.89
C THR A 547 4.76 -16.79 -2.59
N VAL A 548 3.50 -16.70 -3.01
CA VAL A 548 2.82 -15.43 -3.28
C VAL A 548 1.95 -15.06 -2.07
N GLN A 549 2.11 -13.84 -1.56
CA GLN A 549 1.39 -13.36 -0.35
C GLN A 549 0.32 -12.32 -0.72
N VAL A 550 -0.91 -12.82 -0.72
CA VAL A 550 -2.24 -12.24 -0.98
C VAL A 550 -2.81 -11.26 0.06
N ILE A 551 -2.60 -9.94 0.03
CA ILE A 551 -3.10 -9.03 1.10
C ILE A 551 -4.28 -8.17 0.63
N GLY A 552 -5.36 -8.07 1.41
CA GLY A 552 -6.51 -7.23 1.04
C GLY A 552 -7.44 -6.84 2.19
N ARG A 553 -8.45 -6.00 1.90
CA ARG A 553 -9.53 -5.60 2.83
C ARG A 553 -10.84 -6.33 2.55
N PHE A 554 -11.48 -6.83 3.60
CA PHE A 554 -12.79 -7.48 3.53
C PHE A 554 -13.84 -6.78 4.42
N SER A 555 -15.11 -6.97 4.08
CA SER A 555 -16.27 -6.60 4.90
C SER A 555 -17.26 -7.77 4.93
N GLY A 556 -18.28 -7.71 5.80
CA GLY A 556 -19.09 -8.87 6.16
C GLY A 556 -18.41 -9.80 7.18
N SER A 557 -19.05 -10.90 7.54
CA SER A 557 -18.52 -11.94 8.43
C SER A 557 -19.22 -13.29 8.20
N GLY A 558 -18.66 -14.35 8.77
CA GLY A 558 -19.12 -15.73 8.61
C GLY A 558 -18.45 -16.47 7.44
N ARG A 559 -19.01 -17.64 7.10
CA ARG A 559 -18.38 -18.56 6.13
C ARG A 559 -18.60 -18.13 4.70
N THR A 560 -17.50 -18.12 3.96
CA THR A 560 -17.42 -17.87 2.52
C THR A 560 -16.28 -18.70 1.95
N ARG A 561 -16.10 -18.71 0.64
CA ARG A 561 -14.97 -19.37 -0.01
C ARG A 561 -14.15 -18.38 -0.83
N LEU A 562 -12.85 -18.41 -0.60
CA LEU A 562 -11.85 -17.73 -1.41
C LEU A 562 -11.46 -18.65 -2.58
N VAL A 563 -11.42 -18.11 -3.80
CA VAL A 563 -11.13 -18.85 -5.03
C VAL A 563 -9.99 -18.16 -5.78
N LEU A 564 -8.87 -18.87 -5.91
CA LEU A 564 -7.70 -18.46 -6.67
C LEU A 564 -7.70 -19.19 -8.03
N THR A 565 -7.58 -18.47 -9.13
CA THR A 565 -7.47 -19.03 -10.50
C THR A 565 -6.17 -18.58 -11.17
N GLY A 566 -5.74 -19.31 -12.20
CA GLY A 566 -4.59 -18.95 -13.04
C GLY A 566 -4.32 -19.99 -14.12
N LYS A 567 -3.09 -20.01 -14.66
CA LYS A 567 -2.61 -21.00 -15.64
C LYS A 567 -1.32 -21.65 -15.17
N THR A 568 -1.13 -22.93 -15.45
CA THR A 568 0.12 -23.66 -15.19
C THR A 568 1.21 -23.31 -16.19
N ALA A 569 2.45 -23.72 -15.90
CA ALA A 569 3.57 -23.71 -16.85
C ALA A 569 3.32 -24.47 -18.18
N THR A 570 2.32 -25.35 -18.24
CA THR A 570 1.89 -26.06 -19.47
C THR A 570 0.82 -25.31 -20.28
N GLY A 571 0.30 -24.20 -19.75
CA GLY A 571 -0.83 -23.44 -20.28
C GLY A 571 -2.20 -23.98 -19.88
N GLU A 572 -2.26 -24.99 -19.00
CA GLU A 572 -3.51 -25.57 -18.52
C GLU A 572 -4.12 -24.71 -17.39
N PRO A 573 -5.45 -24.60 -17.29
CA PRO A 573 -6.09 -23.80 -16.26
C PRO A 573 -5.91 -24.41 -14.86
N PHE A 574 -5.68 -23.54 -13.87
CA PHE A 574 -5.53 -23.87 -12.46
C PHE A 574 -6.63 -23.19 -11.64
N ARG A 575 -7.17 -23.90 -10.64
CA ARG A 575 -8.10 -23.34 -9.65
C ARG A 575 -7.81 -23.93 -8.27
N GLN A 576 -7.90 -23.10 -7.24
CA GLN A 576 -7.73 -23.49 -5.85
C GLN A 576 -8.80 -22.83 -4.99
N GLU A 577 -9.47 -23.64 -4.19
CA GLU A 577 -10.56 -23.27 -3.32
C GLU A 577 -10.10 -23.28 -1.85
N VAL A 578 -10.34 -22.20 -1.11
CA VAL A 578 -10.03 -22.13 0.33
C VAL A 578 -11.30 -21.68 1.07
N ASP A 579 -11.93 -22.63 1.75
CA ASP A 579 -13.05 -22.34 2.66
C ASP A 579 -12.53 -21.52 3.86
N VAL A 580 -13.17 -20.38 4.16
CA VAL A 580 -12.75 -19.46 5.22
C VAL A 580 -13.93 -18.98 6.05
N ASP A 581 -13.70 -18.74 7.34
CA ASP A 581 -14.67 -18.14 8.26
C ASP A 581 -14.19 -16.70 8.56
N LEU A 582 -14.88 -15.69 8.01
CA LEU A 582 -14.53 -14.29 8.17
C LEU A 582 -14.90 -13.83 9.60
N PRO A 583 -13.92 -13.49 10.46
CA PRO A 583 -14.20 -13.18 11.86
C PRO A 583 -14.84 -11.79 12.01
N ASP A 584 -15.68 -11.61 13.02
CA ASP A 584 -16.16 -10.29 13.47
C ASP A 584 -15.05 -9.48 14.17
N GLU A 585 -14.18 -10.16 14.93
CA GLU A 585 -12.98 -9.60 15.57
C GLU A 585 -11.82 -10.60 15.45
N SER A 586 -10.59 -10.12 15.19
CA SER A 586 -9.38 -10.95 15.13
C SER A 586 -8.11 -10.15 15.36
N ASP A 587 -7.24 -10.64 16.23
CA ASP A 587 -5.89 -10.13 16.50
C ASP A 587 -4.77 -11.12 16.08
N GLN A 588 -5.09 -12.15 15.28
CA GLN A 588 -4.15 -13.21 14.88
C GLN A 588 -2.81 -12.70 14.34
N VAL A 589 -2.86 -11.62 13.55
CA VAL A 589 -1.69 -10.98 12.91
C VAL A 589 -1.83 -9.46 13.02
N PRO A 590 -1.40 -8.84 14.13
CA PRO A 590 -1.61 -7.41 14.37
C PRO A 590 -0.82 -6.51 13.42
N GLY A 591 -1.44 -5.48 12.85
CA GLY A 591 -0.86 -4.54 11.91
C GLY A 591 -0.91 -4.95 10.43
N LEU A 592 -1.60 -6.03 10.11
CA LEU A 592 -1.97 -6.41 8.75
C LEU A 592 -2.78 -5.31 8.02
N GLU A 593 -3.61 -4.55 8.74
CA GLU A 593 -4.28 -3.35 8.23
C GLU A 593 -3.28 -2.26 7.81
N ARG A 594 -2.21 -2.05 8.58
CA ARG A 594 -1.14 -1.07 8.26
C ARG A 594 -0.31 -1.54 7.07
N LEU A 595 -0.03 -2.84 6.96
CA LEU A 595 0.67 -3.42 5.82
C LEU A 595 -0.15 -3.34 4.52
N TRP A 596 -1.46 -3.60 4.58
CA TRP A 596 -2.37 -3.35 3.45
C TRP A 596 -2.28 -1.88 2.99
N ALA A 597 -2.38 -0.93 3.93
CA ALA A 597 -2.31 0.49 3.61
C ALA A 597 -0.96 0.89 2.99
N ARG A 598 0.16 0.31 3.46
CA ARG A 598 1.48 0.52 2.85
C ARG A 598 1.54 -0.01 1.42
N LEU A 599 1.04 -1.20 1.16
CA LEU A 599 1.02 -1.78 -0.19
C LEU A 599 0.11 -1.00 -1.16
N ARG A 600 -0.99 -0.43 -0.66
CA ARG A 600 -1.83 0.51 -1.44
C ARG A 600 -1.08 1.81 -1.76
N ILE A 601 -0.38 2.40 -0.78
CA ILE A 601 0.49 3.57 -0.99
C ILE A 601 1.55 3.28 -2.06
N ASP A 602 2.28 2.17 -1.92
CA ASP A 602 3.32 1.78 -2.88
C ASP A 602 2.73 1.57 -4.30
N SER A 603 1.56 0.92 -4.42
CA SER A 603 0.85 0.75 -5.70
C SER A 603 0.42 2.08 -6.34
N ARG A 604 -0.03 3.06 -5.53
CA ARG A 604 -0.38 4.40 -6.04
C ARG A 604 0.85 5.20 -6.47
N LEU A 605 1.96 5.08 -5.76
CA LEU A 605 3.23 5.68 -6.16
C LEU A 605 3.79 5.03 -7.44
N GLU A 606 3.59 3.72 -7.64
CA GLU A 606 3.89 3.04 -8.91
C GLU A 606 2.98 3.50 -10.06
N ARG A 607 1.71 3.87 -9.80
CA ARG A 607 0.83 4.50 -10.81
C ARG A 607 1.28 5.92 -11.15
N LEU A 608 1.62 6.74 -10.15
CA LEU A 608 2.11 8.12 -10.34
C LEU A 608 3.35 8.18 -11.25
N ALA A 609 4.22 7.19 -11.16
CA ALA A 609 5.40 7.07 -12.03
C ALA A 609 5.08 6.75 -13.50
N ARG A 610 3.83 6.37 -13.82
CA ARG A 610 3.33 6.07 -15.18
C ARG A 610 2.36 7.14 -15.70
N GLU A 611 1.54 7.71 -14.81
CA GLU A 611 0.46 8.64 -15.12
C GLU A 611 0.57 9.94 -14.29
N PRO A 612 1.53 10.84 -14.61
CA PRO A 612 1.79 12.05 -13.82
C PRO A 612 0.62 13.06 -13.78
N SER A 613 -0.38 12.92 -14.65
CA SER A 613 -1.58 13.74 -14.66
C SER A 613 -2.48 13.53 -13.43
N GLU A 614 -2.42 12.37 -12.78
CA GLU A 614 -3.17 12.09 -11.54
C GLU A 614 -2.43 12.54 -10.26
N ALA A 615 -1.38 13.36 -10.37
CA ALA A 615 -0.51 13.71 -9.25
C ALA A 615 -1.21 14.33 -8.04
N ALA A 616 -2.26 15.14 -8.25
CA ALA A 616 -3.05 15.71 -7.15
C ALA A 616 -3.85 14.61 -6.42
N ASP A 617 -4.65 13.83 -7.16
CA ASP A 617 -5.50 12.77 -6.63
C ASP A 617 -4.68 11.70 -5.88
N ILE A 618 -3.58 11.24 -6.48
CA ILE A 618 -2.66 10.26 -5.87
C ILE A 618 -1.98 10.84 -4.61
N ARG A 619 -1.55 12.11 -4.63
CA ARG A 619 -0.96 12.74 -3.43
C ARG A 619 -1.95 12.79 -2.27
N LEU A 620 -3.21 13.15 -2.53
CA LEU A 620 -4.26 13.26 -1.51
C LEU A 620 -4.67 11.88 -0.97
N GLU A 621 -4.75 10.85 -1.81
CA GLU A 621 -4.97 9.47 -1.37
C GLU A 621 -3.80 8.94 -0.51
N VAL A 622 -2.56 9.11 -0.98
CA VAL A 622 -1.37 8.63 -0.25
C VAL A 622 -1.20 9.36 1.08
N LEU A 623 -1.45 10.67 1.13
CA LEU A 623 -1.41 11.45 2.37
C LEU A 623 -2.49 10.98 3.35
N GLY A 624 -3.75 10.87 2.90
CA GLY A 624 -4.86 10.40 3.73
C GLY A 624 -4.69 8.98 4.27
N LEU A 625 -4.08 8.06 3.50
CA LEU A 625 -3.72 6.72 3.98
C LEU A 625 -2.53 6.76 4.95
N ALA A 626 -1.48 7.53 4.64
CA ALA A 626 -0.27 7.60 5.45
C ALA A 626 -0.55 8.17 6.86
N LEU A 627 -1.33 9.25 6.95
CA LEU A 627 -1.77 9.82 8.23
C LEU A 627 -2.64 8.82 9.01
N ARG A 628 -3.71 8.28 8.38
CA ARG A 628 -4.68 7.38 9.05
C ARG A 628 -4.05 6.11 9.63
N HIS A 629 -3.02 5.57 8.97
CA HIS A 629 -2.34 4.33 9.39
C HIS A 629 -0.98 4.57 10.07
N SER A 630 -0.59 5.83 10.29
CA SER A 630 0.70 6.24 10.87
C SER A 630 1.91 5.63 10.14
N LEU A 631 1.93 5.79 8.82
CA LEU A 631 2.96 5.26 7.92
C LEU A 631 3.82 6.39 7.35
N LEU A 632 5.11 6.13 7.17
CA LEU A 632 5.99 6.98 6.36
C LEU A 632 5.70 6.79 4.87
N SER A 633 5.77 7.89 4.12
CA SER A 633 5.55 7.99 2.67
C SER A 633 6.36 9.17 2.09
N PRO A 634 6.41 9.37 0.76
CA PRO A 634 7.07 10.54 0.17
C PRO A 634 6.51 11.90 0.65
N TYR A 635 5.26 11.92 1.14
CA TYR A 635 4.54 13.12 1.58
C TYR A 635 4.40 13.25 3.10
N THR A 636 4.84 12.26 3.88
CA THR A 636 4.77 12.30 5.35
C THR A 636 6.15 12.12 5.97
N ALA A 637 6.32 12.70 7.15
CA ALA A 637 7.49 12.46 7.99
C ALA A 637 7.05 12.31 9.45
N LEU A 638 7.90 11.66 10.24
CA LEU A 638 7.65 11.43 11.66
C LEU A 638 8.47 12.45 12.47
N VAL A 639 7.82 13.20 13.35
CA VAL A 639 8.44 14.25 14.16
C VAL A 639 8.10 14.08 15.63
N ALA A 640 9.06 14.39 16.50
CA ALA A 640 8.88 14.49 17.94
C ALA A 640 9.60 15.73 18.47
N GLU A 641 8.95 16.42 19.40
CA GLU A 641 9.45 17.64 20.05
C GLU A 641 9.37 17.47 21.57
N ASP A 642 10.42 17.82 22.31
CA ASP A 642 10.27 18.06 23.75
C ASP A 642 9.53 19.38 23.97
N SER A 643 8.67 19.35 24.98
CA SER A 643 8.04 20.48 25.66
C SER A 643 9.01 21.50 26.26
N GLU A 644 10.22 21.08 26.67
CA GLU A 644 11.14 21.92 27.45
C GLU A 644 12.38 22.38 26.67
N LYS A 645 12.81 23.62 26.95
CA LYS A 645 14.06 24.20 26.44
C LYS A 645 15.23 23.72 27.29
N ARG A 646 16.09 22.86 26.72
CA ARG A 646 17.21 22.23 27.44
C ARG A 646 18.56 22.92 27.25
N VAL A 647 18.74 23.70 26.18
CA VAL A 647 20.02 24.36 25.87
C VAL A 647 19.82 25.88 25.82
N LYS A 648 20.73 26.65 26.44
CA LYS A 648 20.66 28.13 26.51
C LYS A 648 21.02 28.81 25.19
N GLU A 649 21.77 28.13 24.34
CA GLU A 649 22.07 28.49 22.96
C GLU A 649 21.63 27.30 22.08
N PRO A 650 21.06 27.51 20.88
CA PRO A 650 20.76 26.40 19.99
C PRO A 650 22.06 25.66 19.59
N ALA A 651 21.98 24.34 19.39
CA ALA A 651 23.13 23.55 18.98
C ALA A 651 23.76 24.14 17.72
N ARG A 652 25.07 24.40 17.77
CA ARG A 652 25.78 24.88 16.58
C ARG A 652 25.82 23.76 15.56
N ARG A 653 25.25 24.02 14.39
CA ARG A 653 25.68 23.37 13.15
C ARG A 653 27.13 23.80 12.92
N VAL A 654 28.07 22.98 13.39
CA VAL A 654 29.49 23.23 13.17
C VAL A 654 29.81 22.68 11.78
N ASP A 655 30.13 23.56 10.85
CA ASP A 655 30.65 23.18 9.55
C ASP A 655 32.18 23.08 9.67
N VAL A 656 32.69 21.87 9.95
CA VAL A 656 34.13 21.59 9.81
C VAL A 656 34.43 21.53 8.32
N VAL A 657 35.20 22.52 7.83
CA VAL A 657 35.86 22.42 6.53
C VAL A 657 36.70 21.15 6.56
N ALA A 658 36.37 20.19 5.70
CA ALA A 658 37.13 18.96 5.60
C ALA A 658 38.54 19.30 5.13
N ALA A 659 39.51 19.23 6.04
CA ALA A 659 40.92 19.23 5.66
C ALA A 659 41.13 18.06 4.70
N ALA A 660 41.64 18.36 3.50
CA ALA A 660 42.13 17.33 2.61
C ALA A 660 43.20 16.51 3.35
N PRO A 661 43.35 15.19 3.06
CA PRO A 661 44.54 14.48 3.49
C PRO A 661 45.77 15.26 3.00
N ALA A 662 46.75 15.47 3.87
CA ALA A 662 47.99 16.11 3.48
C ALA A 662 48.73 15.18 2.51
N ASP A 663 49.05 15.68 1.31
CA ASP A 663 49.84 14.94 0.33
C ASP A 663 51.30 14.83 0.80
N GLU A 664 51.63 13.75 1.52
CA GLU A 664 53.02 13.38 1.83
C GLU A 664 53.73 12.81 0.59
N ASP A 665 54.08 13.67 -0.37
CA ASP A 665 55.23 13.41 -1.24
C ASP A 665 55.90 14.71 -1.75
N GLY A 666 56.84 15.22 -0.94
CA GLY A 666 57.42 16.56 -1.10
C GLY A 666 58.80 16.61 -1.77
N THR A 667 58.94 16.22 -3.05
CA THR A 667 60.23 16.29 -3.77
C THR A 667 60.29 17.26 -4.97
N LEU A 668 60.81 18.46 -4.68
CA LEU A 668 61.70 19.26 -5.55
C LEU A 668 61.30 19.63 -7.00
N ARG A 669 60.64 20.80 -7.12
CA ARG A 669 60.96 21.90 -8.07
C ARG A 669 61.25 21.57 -9.55
N LYS A 670 60.41 22.12 -10.44
CA LYS A 670 60.78 23.27 -11.32
C LYS A 670 59.58 23.97 -11.95
N LYS A 671 59.79 25.21 -12.41
CA LYS A 671 58.76 26.10 -13.00
C LYS A 671 58.58 25.84 -14.51
N SER A 672 57.34 25.90 -15.01
CA SER A 672 56.93 26.92 -16.00
C SER A 672 55.40 26.93 -16.20
N PRO A 673 54.78 28.07 -16.57
CA PRO A 673 53.34 28.17 -16.85
C PRO A 673 53.03 28.13 -18.36
N TYR A 674 51.77 27.85 -18.75
CA TYR A 674 50.90 28.81 -19.48
C TYR A 674 49.47 28.27 -19.67
N THR A 675 48.62 29.07 -20.31
CA THR A 675 47.16 28.97 -20.44
C THR A 675 46.66 28.06 -21.58
N ALA A 676 45.36 27.74 -21.51
CA ALA A 676 44.54 27.08 -22.53
C ALA A 676 44.69 27.61 -23.97
N SER A 677 44.44 26.73 -24.97
CA SER A 677 43.51 27.01 -26.08
C SER A 677 43.13 25.76 -26.91
N THR A 678 41.83 25.66 -27.18
CA THR A 678 41.11 25.22 -28.40
C THR A 678 41.84 24.68 -29.66
N THR A 679 41.10 23.81 -30.38
CA THR A 679 41.16 23.43 -31.82
C THR A 679 42.20 22.41 -32.31
N GLY A 680 41.76 21.54 -33.23
CA GLY A 680 42.61 20.83 -34.20
C GLY A 680 42.85 19.33 -33.95
N GLY A 681 42.16 18.47 -34.71
CA GLY A 681 42.73 17.19 -35.17
C GLY A 681 43.11 17.30 -36.66
N PRO A 682 43.46 16.21 -37.38
CA PRO A 682 43.51 14.79 -37.00
C PRO A 682 45.01 14.34 -36.88
N MET A 683 45.51 13.11 -37.11
CA MET A 683 45.06 11.95 -37.89
C MET A 683 45.95 10.69 -37.66
N LEU A 684 45.45 9.52 -38.06
CA LEU A 684 46.16 8.23 -38.34
C LEU A 684 46.73 7.38 -37.17
N ASP A 685 46.38 6.09 -37.26
CA ASP A 685 47.19 4.85 -37.18
C ASP A 685 48.47 4.79 -36.32
N GLY A 686 48.76 3.70 -35.59
CA GLY A 686 48.04 2.44 -35.43
C GLY A 686 48.96 1.27 -35.03
N LEU A 687 48.38 0.07 -34.86
CA LEU A 687 49.02 -1.25 -34.63
C LEU A 687 49.67 -1.44 -33.23
N GLU A 688 49.28 -2.50 -32.49
CA GLU A 688 50.03 -3.75 -32.22
C GLU A 688 51.19 -3.55 -31.22
N GLY A 689 51.30 -4.26 -30.08
CA GLY A 689 51.62 -5.70 -29.94
C GLY A 689 53.11 -5.82 -29.52
N GLU A 690 53.59 -6.70 -28.62
CA GLU A 690 53.01 -7.80 -27.82
C GLU A 690 53.83 -8.02 -26.51
N GLU A 691 53.34 -8.93 -25.66
CA GLU A 691 53.98 -9.74 -24.58
C GLU A 691 55.37 -9.40 -23.96
N ALA A 692 55.38 -9.17 -22.63
CA ALA A 692 56.06 -9.95 -21.55
C ALA A 692 57.62 -10.26 -21.63
N PRO A 693 58.26 -11.02 -20.70
CA PRO A 693 57.88 -11.45 -19.34
C PRO A 693 58.91 -11.21 -18.21
N MET A 694 58.41 -11.27 -16.97
CA MET A 694 58.99 -11.72 -15.67
C MET A 694 60.52 -11.69 -15.34
N SER A 695 60.83 -10.87 -14.31
CA SER A 695 61.60 -11.18 -13.06
C SER A 695 63.07 -11.65 -13.05
N ALA A 696 63.90 -10.90 -12.30
CA ALA A 696 65.13 -11.34 -11.62
C ALA A 696 65.25 -10.66 -10.22
N GLU A 697 66.37 -10.84 -9.49
CA GLU A 697 66.36 -11.02 -8.02
C GLU A 697 67.60 -10.47 -7.27
N MET A 698 67.53 -10.41 -5.91
CA MET A 698 68.61 -10.18 -4.91
C MET A 698 69.20 -8.74 -4.81
N ALA A 699 69.86 -8.25 -3.72
CA ALA A 699 69.84 -8.57 -2.26
C ALA A 699 70.56 -7.46 -1.41
N ASP A 700 70.23 -7.38 -0.10
CA ASP A 700 71.03 -7.02 1.11
C ASP A 700 71.74 -5.66 1.43
N GLU A 701 71.97 -5.49 2.76
CA GLU A 701 72.94 -4.64 3.54
C GLU A 701 72.77 -3.10 3.86
N ASP A 702 72.15 -2.82 5.04
CA ASP A 702 72.73 -2.21 6.29
C ASP A 702 72.98 -0.67 6.57
N ALA A 703 72.96 -0.33 7.89
CA ALA A 703 73.63 0.75 8.67
C ALA A 703 73.13 2.24 8.84
N MET A 704 72.34 2.49 9.91
CA MET A 704 72.43 3.53 11.01
C MET A 704 72.57 5.10 10.86
N PHE A 705 71.99 5.80 11.89
CA PHE A 705 72.38 7.08 12.60
C PHE A 705 71.62 8.44 12.42
N SER A 706 70.73 8.74 13.41
CA SER A 706 70.51 10.02 14.20
C SER A 706 70.05 11.38 13.61
N GLU A 707 69.31 12.14 14.46
CA GLU A 707 68.69 13.48 14.30
C GLU A 707 69.66 14.68 14.55
N PRO A 708 69.24 15.96 14.33
CA PRO A 708 68.72 16.81 15.45
C PRO A 708 67.67 17.91 15.07
N GLU A 709 67.41 18.87 15.98
CA GLU A 709 66.21 19.75 16.08
C GLU A 709 66.32 21.23 15.56
N MET A 710 65.16 21.91 15.33
CA MET A 710 64.67 23.28 15.73
C MET A 710 65.63 24.51 15.92
N PRO A 711 65.18 25.81 16.03
CA PRO A 711 63.85 26.47 15.88
C PRO A 711 63.79 27.74 14.91
N PRO A 712 63.46 29.03 15.29
CA PRO A 712 62.17 29.68 14.91
C PRO A 712 62.18 31.13 14.31
N GLY A 713 61.02 31.65 13.87
CA GLY A 713 60.54 33.01 14.29
C GLY A 713 60.11 34.12 13.28
N LEU A 714 58.87 34.64 13.48
CA LEU A 714 58.41 36.06 13.47
C LEU A 714 58.23 36.97 12.20
N ALA A 715 57.12 37.76 12.27
CA ALA A 715 56.86 39.13 11.75
C ALA A 715 56.18 39.40 10.37
N ALA A 716 55.55 40.58 10.26
CA ALA A 716 54.73 41.18 9.16
C ALA A 716 55.35 42.57 8.75
N PRO A 717 54.69 43.63 8.14
CA PRO A 717 53.30 43.86 7.65
C PRO A 717 53.13 44.77 6.36
N PHE A 718 51.88 45.18 6.00
CA PHE A 718 51.41 46.50 5.41
C PHE A 718 51.92 47.05 4.02
N ASP A 719 51.28 47.98 3.25
CA ASP A 719 49.92 48.64 3.18
C ASP A 719 49.69 49.43 1.82
N ASP A 720 48.41 49.74 1.47
CA ASP A 720 47.78 50.79 0.57
C ASP A 720 48.28 51.11 -0.89
N GLU A 721 47.58 51.83 -1.82
CA GLU A 721 46.23 52.53 -1.89
C GLU A 721 45.37 52.02 -3.12
N ASP A 722 44.66 52.69 -4.08
CA ASP A 722 44.39 54.07 -4.63
C ASP A 722 43.01 54.04 -5.45
N ASP A 723 42.52 55.15 -6.05
CA ASP A 723 41.20 55.35 -6.77
C ASP A 723 41.41 55.75 -8.29
N PRO A 724 40.68 56.63 -9.06
CA PRO A 724 39.30 57.20 -9.03
C PRO A 724 38.51 57.29 -10.39
N MET A 725 37.31 57.92 -10.36
CA MET A 725 36.50 58.49 -11.49
C MET A 725 35.72 57.51 -12.43
N ALA A 726 34.67 57.83 -13.23
CA ALA A 726 33.78 59.01 -13.51
C ALA A 726 32.56 58.55 -14.39
N VAL A 727 31.46 59.27 -14.75
CA VAL A 727 30.68 60.48 -14.33
C VAL A 727 29.29 60.49 -15.09
N THR A 728 28.31 61.32 -14.67
CA THR A 728 26.88 61.49 -15.15
C THR A 728 25.89 60.39 -14.70
N GLY A 729 24.68 60.66 -14.18
CA GLY A 729 23.95 61.91 -13.79
C GLY A 729 22.44 61.81 -14.14
N SER A 730 21.44 62.45 -13.51
CA SER A 730 21.25 63.23 -12.25
C SER A 730 19.71 63.50 -12.10
N HIS A 731 19.04 63.94 -11.02
CA HIS A 731 19.35 64.46 -9.66
C HIS A 731 18.60 63.61 -8.57
N GLY A 732 18.05 64.01 -7.41
CA GLY A 732 17.74 65.29 -6.72
C GLY A 732 17.48 65.14 -5.19
N ARG A 733 16.74 66.07 -4.52
CA ARG A 733 16.78 66.35 -3.05
C ARG A 733 15.54 67.17 -2.55
N PRO A 734 15.36 67.58 -1.24
CA PRO A 734 16.14 67.36 0.02
C PRO A 734 15.38 67.11 1.39
N MET A 735 16.11 66.55 2.38
CA MET A 735 16.26 66.92 3.84
C MET A 735 15.15 66.89 4.96
N ALA A 736 15.50 66.13 6.04
CA ALA A 736 15.61 66.50 7.50
C ALA A 736 14.42 66.38 8.53
N PRO A 737 14.70 66.12 9.85
CA PRO A 737 13.70 65.80 10.92
C PRO A 737 13.56 66.87 12.05
N PRO A 738 12.57 66.78 12.99
CA PRO A 738 12.79 66.18 14.34
C PRO A 738 11.53 65.56 15.04
N MET A 739 11.61 65.21 16.34
CA MET A 739 10.54 64.75 17.28
C MET A 739 9.89 65.98 18.04
N PRO A 740 9.00 65.90 19.08
CA PRO A 740 8.35 64.78 19.82
C PRO A 740 6.85 65.03 20.26
N ALA A 741 6.38 64.34 21.33
CA ALA A 741 5.25 64.66 22.26
C ALA A 741 3.80 64.22 21.89
N ALA A 742 2.85 64.36 22.86
CA ALA A 742 1.56 63.63 22.88
C ALA A 742 0.26 64.44 23.28
N PRO A 743 -0.60 64.06 24.27
CA PRO A 743 -2.09 64.10 24.18
C PRO A 743 -2.73 65.35 24.88
N PRO A 744 -4.06 65.51 25.19
CA PRO A 744 -5.20 64.54 25.18
C PRO A 744 -6.66 65.06 24.86
N ALA A 745 -7.67 64.17 25.03
CA ALA A 745 -8.95 64.36 25.79
C ALA A 745 -10.36 64.56 25.13
N THR A 746 -11.34 63.87 25.75
CA THR A 746 -12.78 64.24 26.01
C THR A 746 -13.79 64.36 24.85
N SER A 747 -15.13 64.15 25.02
CA SER A 747 -15.98 63.62 26.11
C SER A 747 -17.43 63.41 25.60
N MET A 748 -18.20 62.44 26.14
CA MET A 748 -19.54 62.66 26.76
C MET A 748 -20.16 61.34 27.29
N ALA A 749 -20.86 61.46 28.42
CA ALA A 749 -21.70 60.46 29.12
C ALA A 749 -23.00 61.21 29.58
N PRO A 750 -23.93 60.73 30.45
CA PRO A 750 -23.92 59.53 31.31
C PRO A 750 -25.29 58.79 31.51
N GLY A 751 -25.27 57.77 32.39
CA GLY A 751 -26.46 57.24 33.10
C GLY A 751 -26.78 55.76 32.80
N GLY A 752 -27.03 54.88 33.78
CA GLY A 752 -26.95 55.02 35.25
C GLY A 752 -27.21 53.66 35.94
N ALA A 753 -26.66 53.46 37.15
CA ALA A 753 -26.82 52.24 37.99
C ALA A 753 -27.64 52.58 39.27
N PRO A 754 -27.92 51.67 40.25
CA PRO A 754 -27.51 50.26 40.48
C PRO A 754 -28.76 49.38 40.85
N PRO A 755 -28.75 48.28 41.67
CA PRO A 755 -27.65 47.48 42.25
C PRO A 755 -27.77 45.93 42.22
N LEU A 756 -26.64 45.28 42.51
CA LEU A 756 -26.42 44.05 43.30
C LEU A 756 -27.56 43.00 43.47
N MET A 757 -27.28 41.75 43.07
CA MET A 757 -27.30 40.59 43.98
C MET A 757 -26.32 39.50 43.52
N SER A 758 -25.65 38.86 44.48
CA SER A 758 -25.12 37.49 44.38
C SER A 758 -25.93 36.63 45.36
N PRO A 759 -26.13 35.31 45.10
CA PRO A 759 -25.18 34.35 45.68
C PRO A 759 -25.05 32.98 44.96
N ALA A 760 -24.17 32.15 45.54
CA ALA A 760 -24.22 30.68 45.61
C ALA A 760 -23.82 29.84 44.38
N VAL A 761 -22.93 28.87 44.66
CA VAL A 761 -22.58 27.73 43.82
C VAL A 761 -23.54 26.57 44.08
N ALA A 762 -23.87 25.79 43.05
CA ALA A 762 -24.42 24.44 43.18
C ALA A 762 -23.61 23.46 42.29
N PRO A 763 -23.34 22.22 42.75
CA PRO A 763 -22.47 21.28 42.04
C PRO A 763 -23.19 20.55 40.88
N ARG A 764 -22.41 20.04 39.92
CA ARG A 764 -22.90 19.10 38.90
C ARG A 764 -23.36 17.77 39.55
N PRO A 765 -24.42 17.11 39.03
CA PRO A 765 -24.79 15.77 39.47
C PRO A 765 -23.74 14.72 39.02
N PRO A 766 -23.53 13.63 39.79
CA PRO A 766 -22.66 12.53 39.39
C PRO A 766 -23.32 11.64 38.31
N PRO A 767 -22.52 10.90 37.52
CA PRO A 767 -23.05 9.95 36.52
C PRO A 767 -23.73 8.74 37.18
N PRO A 768 -24.68 8.07 36.49
CA PRO A 768 -25.37 6.90 37.01
C PRO A 768 -24.45 5.67 37.12
N ALA A 769 -24.55 4.95 38.24
CA ALA A 769 -23.81 3.72 38.46
C ALA A 769 -24.37 2.53 37.61
N PRO A 770 -23.53 1.56 37.21
CA PRO A 770 -23.96 0.45 36.37
C PRO A 770 -24.92 -0.50 37.10
N ARG A 771 -25.97 -0.95 36.40
CA ARG A 771 -26.90 -1.96 36.92
C ARG A 771 -26.28 -3.36 36.82
N SER A 772 -26.11 -4.02 37.96
CA SER A 772 -25.85 -5.46 37.99
C SER A 772 -27.12 -6.24 37.64
N VAL A 773 -26.99 -7.22 36.73
CA VAL A 773 -28.04 -8.19 36.41
C VAL A 773 -27.48 -9.60 36.62
N SER A 774 -28.22 -10.43 37.36
CA SER A 774 -27.77 -11.75 37.80
C SER A 774 -27.95 -12.83 36.72
N ARG A 775 -27.01 -13.79 36.69
CA ARG A 775 -27.10 -15.02 35.89
C ARG A 775 -28.29 -15.89 36.33
N PRO A 776 -29.10 -16.42 35.39
CA PRO A 776 -29.89 -17.63 35.64
C PRO A 776 -29.00 -18.90 35.64
N PRO A 777 -29.42 -19.98 36.31
CA PRO A 777 -28.65 -21.24 36.40
C PRO A 777 -28.84 -22.17 35.18
N PRO A 778 -27.92 -23.13 34.95
CA PRO A 778 -27.95 -24.01 33.77
C PRO A 778 -28.80 -25.28 33.96
N PRO A 779 -29.47 -25.79 32.91
CA PRO A 779 -30.02 -27.15 32.88
C PRO A 779 -28.90 -28.19 32.72
N LYS A 780 -29.08 -29.38 33.33
CA LYS A 780 -28.12 -30.50 33.27
C LYS A 780 -28.51 -31.51 32.17
N ARG A 781 -27.51 -32.19 31.60
CA ARG A 781 -27.69 -33.33 30.66
C ARG A 781 -28.31 -34.56 31.34
N ALA A 782 -29.18 -35.29 30.64
CA ALA A 782 -29.38 -36.74 30.81
C ALA A 782 -30.08 -37.40 29.59
N ARG A 783 -29.46 -38.48 29.08
CA ARG A 783 -30.01 -39.69 28.40
C ARG A 783 -31.13 -39.60 27.33
N GLU A 784 -30.71 -39.83 26.08
CA GLU A 784 -30.94 -41.03 25.24
C GLU A 784 -32.18 -41.96 25.40
N MET A 785 -32.56 -42.51 24.24
CA MET A 785 -33.32 -43.75 23.93
C MET A 785 -34.86 -43.79 24.03
N ALA A 786 -35.47 -43.57 22.86
CA ALA A 786 -36.41 -44.47 22.15
C ALA A 786 -37.73 -44.93 22.79
N LEU A 787 -38.82 -44.72 22.02
CA LEU A 787 -39.64 -45.82 21.46
C LEU A 787 -40.47 -45.31 20.28
N SER A 788 -40.97 -46.22 19.43
CA SER A 788 -41.63 -45.95 18.14
C SER A 788 -43.01 -46.59 18.04
N GLU A 789 -43.94 -45.88 17.40
CA GLU A 789 -44.98 -46.34 16.45
C GLU A 789 -46.00 -47.45 16.81
N GLU A 790 -47.09 -47.45 16.02
CA GLU A 790 -48.14 -48.48 15.80
C GLU A 790 -49.18 -48.86 16.92
N GLU A 791 -50.44 -48.48 16.63
CA GLU A 791 -51.68 -49.30 16.65
C GLU A 791 -52.30 -49.87 17.97
N SER A 792 -53.63 -49.99 18.13
CA SER A 792 -54.81 -49.59 17.30
C SER A 792 -56.15 -49.59 18.10
N GLU A 793 -57.20 -48.96 17.51
CA GLU A 793 -58.67 -49.15 17.74
C GLU A 793 -59.33 -48.87 19.12
N ALA A 794 -60.63 -48.47 19.25
CA ALA A 794 -61.66 -48.03 18.30
C ALA A 794 -62.85 -47.25 18.95
N ARG A 795 -63.55 -46.45 18.11
CA ARG A 795 -64.98 -45.99 18.16
C ARG A 795 -65.70 -45.65 19.49
N ALA A 796 -66.09 -44.37 19.66
CA ALA A 796 -67.32 -43.96 20.39
C ALA A 796 -67.85 -42.57 19.97
N SER A 797 -69.10 -42.24 20.33
CA SER A 797 -69.86 -40.99 20.01
C SER A 797 -69.97 -40.08 21.26
N PRO A 798 -70.44 -38.79 21.22
CA PRO A 798 -71.85 -38.44 20.89
C PRO A 798 -72.10 -37.04 20.26
N ALA A 799 -73.38 -36.69 20.03
CA ALA A 799 -73.87 -35.34 19.65
C ALA A 799 -75.23 -34.99 20.29
N LYS A 800 -75.54 -33.69 20.46
CA LYS A 800 -76.82 -33.01 20.85
C LYS A 800 -76.62 -31.48 20.55
N SER A 801 -77.49 -30.64 19.94
CA SER A 801 -78.95 -30.37 20.03
C SER A 801 -79.37 -29.75 21.38
N LEU A 802 -80.14 -28.66 21.55
CA LEU A 802 -80.92 -27.72 20.69
C LEU A 802 -80.70 -26.28 21.24
N GLY A 803 -81.22 -25.15 20.74
CA GLY A 803 -82.20 -24.83 19.68
C GLY A 803 -83.39 -24.01 20.21
N GLY A 804 -83.70 -22.88 19.57
CA GLY A 804 -84.73 -21.89 19.98
C GLY A 804 -84.12 -20.51 20.32
N VAL A 805 -84.78 -19.36 20.10
CA VAL A 805 -86.18 -19.11 19.70
C VAL A 805 -86.25 -18.08 18.55
N LEU A 806 -87.39 -18.11 17.84
CA LEU A 806 -87.86 -17.25 16.73
C LEU A 806 -87.29 -15.82 16.69
N ASP A 807 -86.92 -15.26 15.54
CA ASP A 807 -87.67 -15.13 14.27
C ASP A 807 -89.00 -14.35 14.38
N SER A 808 -88.90 -13.02 14.49
CA SER A 808 -89.99 -12.12 14.14
C SER A 808 -89.51 -10.69 13.88
N LEU A 809 -89.14 -10.43 12.62
CA LEU A 809 -89.89 -9.55 11.69
C LEU A 809 -88.97 -8.80 10.71
N LYS A 810 -89.31 -8.90 9.41
CA LYS A 810 -89.00 -7.93 8.32
C LYS A 810 -87.50 -7.67 8.09
N ARG A 811 -86.84 -8.16 7.02
CA ARG A 811 -87.26 -8.31 5.62
C ARG A 811 -87.96 -7.06 5.04
N MET A 812 -87.22 -6.39 4.13
CA MET A 812 -87.68 -5.54 3.02
C MET A 812 -88.13 -4.08 3.30
N VAL A 813 -87.71 -3.21 2.37
CA VAL A 813 -88.17 -1.83 2.05
C VAL A 813 -87.85 -0.68 3.04
N THR A 814 -86.67 -0.08 2.86
CA THR A 814 -86.35 1.37 2.99
C THR A 814 -85.26 1.69 1.94
N GLY A 815 -85.13 2.86 1.31
CA GLY A 815 -85.53 4.22 1.71
C GLY A 815 -84.35 4.87 2.44
N ARG A 816 -83.29 5.37 1.76
CA ARG A 816 -83.17 6.49 0.81
C ARG A 816 -83.41 7.87 1.47
N SER A 817 -82.49 8.81 1.20
CA SER A 817 -82.55 10.26 1.54
C SER A 817 -82.51 10.58 3.05
N GLU A 818 -81.95 11.68 3.54
CA GLU A 818 -81.11 12.78 3.03
C GLU A 818 -80.24 13.27 4.23
N GLU A 819 -79.22 14.14 4.17
CA GLU A 819 -78.86 15.29 3.31
C GLU A 819 -77.33 15.29 3.02
N ALA A 820 -76.72 16.29 2.36
CA ALA A 820 -76.93 16.85 1.02
C ALA A 820 -75.70 17.74 0.64
N THR A 821 -74.98 17.35 -0.42
CA THR A 821 -74.68 18.10 -1.69
C THR A 821 -74.60 19.65 -1.73
N PRO A 822 -74.05 20.33 -2.79
CA PRO A 822 -73.64 19.85 -4.12
C PRO A 822 -72.19 20.29 -4.56
N PRO A 823 -71.90 20.87 -5.77
CA PRO A 823 -71.23 20.14 -6.86
C PRO A 823 -69.95 20.83 -7.44
N PRO A 824 -69.21 20.23 -8.40
CA PRO A 824 -67.89 20.73 -8.82
C PRO A 824 -67.91 21.84 -9.89
N ARG A 825 -66.83 22.64 -9.91
CA ARG A 825 -66.39 23.52 -11.02
C ARG A 825 -64.87 23.39 -11.16
N GLN A 826 -64.37 23.00 -12.34
CA GLN A 826 -63.83 23.91 -13.38
C GLN A 826 -62.77 24.88 -12.83
N GLY A 827 -61.52 24.65 -13.21
CA GLY A 827 -60.34 25.18 -12.51
C GLY A 827 -59.76 26.48 -13.06
N THR A 828 -58.66 26.90 -12.43
CA THR A 828 -57.89 28.10 -12.77
C THR A 828 -56.39 27.79 -12.83
N THR A 829 -55.80 28.04 -14.00
CA THR A 829 -54.39 28.40 -14.23
C THR A 829 -53.28 27.58 -13.55
N ARG A 830 -52.59 26.75 -14.36
CA ARG A 830 -51.15 26.51 -14.18
C ARG A 830 -50.40 27.85 -14.07
N ARG A 831 -49.40 27.95 -13.17
CA ARG A 831 -48.16 28.67 -13.47
C ARG A 831 -47.13 27.65 -13.94
N GLY A 832 -46.29 28.03 -14.89
CA GLY A 832 -45.49 27.07 -15.66
C GLY A 832 -44.18 26.67 -14.98
N GLY A 833 -44.11 25.43 -14.50
CA GLY A 833 -42.88 24.62 -14.55
C GLY A 833 -42.81 23.88 -15.89
N MET A 834 -41.61 23.68 -16.43
CA MET A 834 -41.43 23.17 -17.80
C MET A 834 -41.62 21.65 -17.89
N ALA A 835 -42.86 21.21 -18.07
CA ALA A 835 -43.21 19.81 -18.24
C ALA A 835 -42.72 19.26 -19.60
N LEU A 836 -41.47 18.81 -19.64
CA LEU A 836 -40.92 17.98 -20.72
C LEU A 836 -41.69 16.66 -20.78
N ARG A 837 -42.66 16.58 -21.70
CA ARG A 837 -43.25 15.31 -22.13
C ARG A 837 -42.49 14.82 -23.35
N SER A 838 -41.54 13.92 -23.10
CA SER A 838 -40.97 13.04 -24.12
C SER A 838 -42.01 12.03 -24.61
N ASP A 839 -41.68 11.27 -25.65
CA ASP A 839 -42.48 10.14 -26.11
C ASP A 839 -42.66 9.08 -25.01
N ASP A 840 -43.76 8.31 -25.07
CA ASP A 840 -44.10 7.28 -24.08
C ASP A 840 -42.95 6.26 -23.87
N SER A 841 -42.09 6.08 -24.88
CA SER A 841 -40.89 5.21 -24.86
C SER A 841 -39.86 5.53 -23.78
N ASP A 842 -39.83 6.77 -23.27
CA ASP A 842 -38.84 7.25 -22.31
C ASP A 842 -39.33 7.14 -20.85
N THR A 843 -40.53 6.57 -20.63
CA THR A 843 -41.17 6.40 -19.31
C THR A 843 -41.28 4.93 -18.90
N TYR A 844 -41.31 4.66 -17.58
CA TYR A 844 -41.49 3.29 -17.08
C TYR A 844 -42.88 2.76 -17.46
N SER A 845 -42.92 1.60 -18.12
CA SER A 845 -44.17 0.87 -18.35
C SER A 845 -44.80 0.46 -17.02
N LYS A 846 -46.13 0.31 -17.01
CA LYS A 846 -46.85 -0.10 -15.80
C LYS A 846 -46.35 -1.45 -15.30
N GLU A 847 -46.03 -2.34 -16.22
CA GLU A 847 -45.49 -3.68 -15.99
C GLU A 847 -44.15 -3.65 -15.24
N GLN A 848 -43.26 -2.70 -15.56
CA GLN A 848 -41.99 -2.49 -14.83
C GLN A 848 -42.23 -1.97 -13.40
N ILE A 849 -43.20 -1.07 -13.21
CA ILE A 849 -43.56 -0.51 -11.90
C ILE A 849 -44.21 -1.60 -11.02
N ASP A 850 -45.20 -2.33 -11.55
CA ASP A 850 -45.86 -3.44 -10.87
C ASP A 850 -44.87 -4.59 -10.55
N TYR A 851 -43.86 -4.82 -11.41
CA TYR A 851 -42.76 -5.77 -11.14
C TYR A 851 -41.88 -5.32 -9.97
N ALA A 852 -41.34 -4.10 -10.01
CA ALA A 852 -40.52 -3.54 -8.93
C ALA A 852 -41.31 -3.55 -7.60
N ALA A 853 -42.60 -3.20 -7.68
CA ALA A 853 -43.51 -3.20 -6.55
C ALA A 853 -43.72 -4.59 -5.93
N LYS A 854 -43.87 -5.63 -6.75
CA LYS A 854 -43.97 -7.04 -6.34
C LYS A 854 -42.67 -7.55 -5.71
N LYS A 855 -41.52 -7.02 -6.12
CA LYS A 855 -40.19 -7.43 -5.65
C LYS A 855 -39.72 -6.75 -4.37
N GLY A 856 -40.35 -5.63 -3.99
CA GLY A 856 -39.89 -4.81 -2.87
C GLY A 856 -38.72 -3.88 -3.23
N VAL A 857 -38.48 -3.65 -4.52
CA VAL A 857 -37.61 -2.58 -5.02
C VAL A 857 -38.36 -1.25 -4.91
N GLY A 858 -37.61 -0.14 -4.81
CA GLY A 858 -38.17 1.21 -4.67
C GLY A 858 -37.88 1.88 -3.32
N GLU A 859 -36.92 1.35 -2.54
CA GLU A 859 -36.42 2.02 -1.35
C GLU A 859 -35.30 3.01 -1.73
N LEU A 860 -35.46 4.29 -1.40
CA LEU A 860 -34.44 5.33 -1.58
C LEU A 860 -34.11 5.95 -0.23
N ASP A 861 -32.84 5.90 0.15
CA ASP A 861 -32.27 6.70 1.24
C ASP A 861 -31.46 7.81 0.57
N LEU A 862 -31.93 9.06 0.73
CA LEU A 862 -31.27 10.25 0.20
C LEU A 862 -30.86 11.17 1.34
N VAL A 863 -29.60 11.62 1.34
CA VAL A 863 -29.09 12.57 2.33
C VAL A 863 -28.53 13.81 1.65
N PHE A 864 -28.95 14.97 2.11
CA PHE A 864 -28.34 16.23 1.74
C PHE A 864 -27.18 16.52 2.70
N LEU A 865 -25.95 16.65 2.19
CA LEU A 865 -24.79 17.13 2.93
C LEU A 865 -24.57 18.60 2.54
N VAL A 866 -24.79 19.53 3.46
CA VAL A 866 -24.96 20.95 3.12
C VAL A 866 -24.10 21.85 4.00
N ASP A 867 -23.33 22.69 3.34
CA ASP A 867 -22.64 23.85 3.88
C ASP A 867 -23.63 24.92 4.38
N GLU A 868 -23.47 25.35 5.64
CA GLU A 868 -24.26 26.42 6.28
C GLU A 868 -23.42 27.66 6.68
N THR A 869 -22.20 27.86 6.15
CA THR A 869 -21.34 29.00 6.53
C THR A 869 -21.79 30.34 5.93
N GLY A 870 -21.11 31.44 6.27
CA GLY A 870 -21.44 32.77 5.79
C GLY A 870 -21.24 32.99 4.28
N SER A 871 -20.29 32.30 3.63
CA SER A 871 -20.01 32.43 2.19
C SER A 871 -21.15 31.92 1.32
N MET A 872 -21.81 30.83 1.76
CA MET A 872 -23.03 30.29 1.18
C MET A 872 -24.21 31.28 1.12
N GLY A 873 -24.13 32.46 1.74
CA GLY A 873 -25.20 33.48 1.73
C GLY A 873 -25.66 33.91 0.34
N ALA A 874 -24.82 33.79 -0.69
CA ALA A 874 -25.18 34.05 -2.08
C ALA A 874 -25.96 32.91 -2.77
N TYR A 875 -25.88 31.68 -2.24
CA TYR A 875 -26.42 30.47 -2.87
C TYR A 875 -27.54 29.79 -2.05
N ILE A 876 -27.58 29.98 -0.72
CA ILE A 876 -28.37 29.16 0.20
C ILE A 876 -29.88 29.10 -0.11
N GLU A 877 -30.49 30.19 -0.56
CA GLU A 877 -31.92 30.21 -0.93
C GLU A 877 -32.19 29.52 -2.27
N GLU A 878 -31.25 29.58 -3.21
CA GLU A 878 -31.32 28.82 -4.47
C GLU A 878 -31.12 27.32 -4.19
N VAL A 879 -30.16 26.97 -3.33
CA VAL A 879 -29.95 25.60 -2.84
C VAL A 879 -31.21 25.06 -2.18
N LYS A 880 -31.83 25.79 -1.24
CA LYS A 880 -33.14 25.41 -0.65
C LYS A 880 -34.20 25.12 -1.71
N SER A 881 -34.37 26.00 -2.71
CA SER A 881 -35.34 25.78 -3.78
C SER A 881 -35.07 24.48 -4.53
N ARG A 882 -33.81 24.22 -4.89
CA ARG A 882 -33.44 22.98 -5.62
C ARG A 882 -33.58 21.74 -4.74
N LEU A 883 -33.23 21.78 -3.45
CA LEU A 883 -33.42 20.64 -2.54
C LEU A 883 -34.91 20.31 -2.37
N LEU A 884 -35.77 21.32 -2.23
CA LEU A 884 -37.23 21.12 -2.13
C LEU A 884 -37.81 20.59 -3.45
N GLU A 885 -37.38 21.10 -4.61
CA GLU A 885 -37.78 20.58 -5.93
C GLU A 885 -37.29 19.15 -6.19
N ILE A 886 -36.11 18.76 -5.69
CA ILE A 886 -35.61 17.38 -5.72
C ILE A 886 -36.51 16.47 -4.87
N ILE A 887 -36.92 16.91 -3.67
CA ILE A 887 -37.85 16.14 -2.83
C ILE A 887 -39.21 15.99 -3.54
N ASP A 888 -39.78 17.08 -4.05
CA ASP A 888 -41.05 17.08 -4.81
C ASP A 888 -41.02 16.10 -5.99
N ALA A 889 -39.92 16.09 -6.75
CA ALA A 889 -39.75 15.22 -7.91
C ALA A 889 -39.54 13.75 -7.50
N LEU A 890 -38.86 13.46 -6.40
CA LEU A 890 -38.61 12.09 -5.93
C LEU A 890 -39.80 11.47 -5.20
N GLU A 891 -40.68 12.27 -4.57
CA GLU A 891 -42.00 11.79 -4.12
C GLU A 891 -42.91 11.45 -5.31
N GLY A 892 -42.65 11.99 -6.51
CA GLY A 892 -43.35 11.69 -7.75
C GLY A 892 -42.69 10.64 -8.68
N ALA A 893 -41.49 10.15 -8.34
CA ALA A 893 -40.69 9.28 -9.22
C ALA A 893 -41.30 7.86 -9.35
N PRO A 894 -41.55 7.30 -10.55
CA PRO A 894 -42.41 6.11 -10.69
C PRO A 894 -41.85 4.80 -10.09
N LEU A 895 -40.54 4.71 -9.84
CA LEU A 895 -39.94 3.59 -9.11
C LEU A 895 -39.76 3.86 -7.60
N CYS A 896 -39.92 5.10 -7.14
CA CYS A 896 -39.77 5.42 -5.71
C CYS A 896 -41.03 5.02 -4.95
N ARG A 897 -40.89 4.09 -4.00
CA ARG A 897 -41.99 3.53 -3.19
C ARG A 897 -41.83 3.82 -1.70
N SER A 898 -40.61 4.06 -1.25
CA SER A 898 -40.31 4.38 0.14
C SER A 898 -39.07 5.25 0.23
N LEU A 899 -39.30 6.56 0.34
CA LEU A 899 -38.26 7.57 0.54
C LEU A 899 -37.96 7.74 2.03
N ARG A 900 -36.68 7.66 2.42
CA ARG A 900 -36.16 8.27 3.65
C ARG A 900 -35.26 9.42 3.26
N LEU A 901 -35.39 10.53 3.98
CA LEU A 901 -34.57 11.72 3.81
C LEU A 901 -33.74 11.98 5.06
N GLY A 902 -32.49 12.39 4.88
CA GLY A 902 -31.63 12.91 5.93
C GLY A 902 -31.03 14.26 5.53
N LEU A 903 -30.55 15.01 6.53
CA LEU A 903 -29.83 16.27 6.33
C LEU A 903 -28.63 16.30 7.27
N VAL A 904 -27.43 16.47 6.73
CA VAL A 904 -26.19 16.70 7.47
C VAL A 904 -25.71 18.10 7.12
N SER A 905 -25.86 19.05 8.05
CA SER A 905 -25.31 20.39 7.89
C SER A 905 -23.90 20.46 8.46
N TYR A 906 -23.00 21.25 7.89
CA TYR A 906 -21.66 21.51 8.45
C TYR A 906 -21.24 22.98 8.33
N ARG A 907 -20.26 23.39 9.13
CA ARG A 907 -19.65 24.73 9.21
C ARG A 907 -18.16 24.62 9.61
N ASP A 908 -17.60 25.60 10.31
CA ASP A 908 -16.22 25.56 10.82
C ASP A 908 -16.11 24.95 12.22
N HIS A 909 -14.88 24.63 12.61
CA HIS A 909 -14.54 24.28 13.99
C HIS A 909 -14.28 25.53 14.84
N ALA A 910 -14.33 25.36 16.17
CA ALA A 910 -13.93 26.39 17.11
C ALA A 910 -12.39 26.52 17.16
N PRO A 911 -11.81 27.73 17.29
CA PRO A 911 -12.46 29.00 17.66
C PRO A 911 -13.20 29.78 16.56
N GLN A 912 -13.12 29.39 15.28
CA GLN A 912 -13.69 30.16 14.16
C GLN A 912 -15.23 30.17 14.16
N ASP A 913 -15.87 29.00 14.31
CA ASP A 913 -17.29 28.90 14.67
C ASP A 913 -17.46 28.09 15.98
N ALA A 914 -18.17 28.67 16.94
CA ALA A 914 -18.43 28.07 18.25
C ALA A 914 -19.81 27.37 18.34
N THR A 915 -20.57 27.29 17.24
CA THR A 915 -21.93 26.74 17.21
C THR A 915 -21.97 25.24 16.98
N PHE A 916 -21.42 24.74 15.87
CA PHE A 916 -21.27 23.31 15.54
C PHE A 916 -20.37 23.11 14.30
N ALA A 917 -19.55 22.06 14.31
CA ALA A 917 -18.80 21.62 13.11
C ALA A 917 -19.70 20.80 12.16
N SER A 918 -20.45 19.82 12.70
CA SER A 918 -21.47 19.04 11.99
C SER A 918 -22.77 18.96 12.78
N ARG A 919 -23.91 18.79 12.09
CA ARG A 919 -25.25 18.60 12.66
C ARG A 919 -26.02 17.61 11.82
N VAL A 920 -26.52 16.54 12.46
CA VAL A 920 -27.24 15.45 11.78
C VAL A 920 -28.74 15.50 12.10
N VAL A 921 -29.56 15.50 11.05
CA VAL A 921 -30.96 15.06 11.08
C VAL A 921 -31.01 13.65 10.50
N PRO A 922 -31.28 12.61 11.32
CA PRO A 922 -31.23 11.21 10.87
C PRO A 922 -32.22 10.88 9.76
N LEU A 923 -31.88 9.85 8.96
CA LEU A 923 -32.74 9.32 7.89
C LEU A 923 -34.16 8.98 8.40
N THR A 924 -35.15 9.74 7.94
CA THR A 924 -36.55 9.66 8.39
C THR A 924 -37.52 9.60 7.22
N SER A 925 -38.67 8.94 7.42
CA SER A 925 -39.81 8.98 6.49
C SER A 925 -40.76 10.16 6.76
N ASP A 926 -40.55 10.94 7.83
CA ASP A 926 -41.22 12.24 8.01
C ASP A 926 -40.54 13.30 7.13
N ILE A 927 -40.93 13.33 5.86
CA ILE A 927 -40.50 14.32 4.87
C ILE A 927 -40.85 15.75 5.32
N GLY A 928 -41.92 15.93 6.09
CA GLY A 928 -42.30 17.24 6.64
C GLY A 928 -41.26 17.80 7.63
N SER A 929 -40.64 16.92 8.43
CA SER A 929 -39.53 17.30 9.33
C SER A 929 -38.27 17.74 8.57
N ILE A 930 -37.96 17.10 7.43
CA ILE A 930 -36.80 17.43 6.59
C ILE A 930 -37.04 18.71 5.78
N ARG A 931 -38.24 18.91 5.23
CA ARG A 931 -38.63 20.18 4.59
C ARG A 931 -38.46 21.36 5.57
N GLN A 932 -38.93 21.23 6.80
CA GLN A 932 -38.68 22.20 7.88
C GLN A 932 -37.19 22.36 8.23
N GLY A 933 -36.37 21.32 8.07
CA GLY A 933 -34.92 21.39 8.23
C GLY A 933 -34.29 22.26 7.14
N VAL A 934 -34.58 21.96 5.88
CA VAL A 934 -34.12 22.70 4.68
C VAL A 934 -34.55 24.18 4.74
N GLU A 935 -35.81 24.45 5.07
CA GLU A 935 -36.33 25.83 5.24
C GLU A 935 -35.55 26.63 6.30
N ARG A 936 -35.13 25.97 7.39
CA ARG A 936 -34.42 26.58 8.53
C ARG A 936 -32.92 26.81 8.31
N MET A 937 -32.30 26.17 7.32
CA MET A 937 -30.87 26.36 7.00
C MET A 937 -30.58 27.85 6.81
N GLN A 938 -29.50 28.34 7.40
CA GLN A 938 -29.12 29.76 7.33
C GLN A 938 -27.61 29.87 7.22
N ALA A 939 -27.15 30.33 6.06
CA ALA A 939 -25.77 30.73 5.82
C ALA A 939 -25.32 31.75 6.88
N SER A 940 -24.51 31.31 7.84
CA SER A 940 -24.16 32.09 9.02
C SER A 940 -22.98 31.49 9.76
N GLY A 941 -22.19 32.33 10.45
CA GLY A 941 -20.96 31.87 11.09
C GLY A 941 -19.87 31.55 10.06
N GLY A 942 -18.99 30.62 10.41
CA GLY A 942 -17.68 30.46 9.78
C GLY A 942 -16.68 31.58 10.14
N GLY A 943 -15.41 31.39 9.80
CA GLY A 943 -14.33 32.33 10.10
C GLY A 943 -12.98 32.07 9.42
N ASP A 944 -12.66 30.84 9.02
CA ASP A 944 -11.57 30.57 8.07
C ASP A 944 -12.09 30.21 6.67
N GLY A 945 -11.19 29.97 5.71
CA GLY A 945 -11.56 29.73 4.31
C GLY A 945 -12.10 28.33 4.04
N PRO A 946 -11.40 27.27 4.49
CA PRO A 946 -11.89 25.88 4.44
C PRO A 946 -12.77 25.52 5.65
N GLU A 947 -13.52 24.42 5.54
CA GLU A 947 -14.62 24.06 6.45
C GLU A 947 -14.53 22.61 6.99
N SER A 948 -15.40 22.27 7.94
CA SER A 948 -15.54 20.93 8.55
C SER A 948 -16.22 19.89 7.65
N VAL A 949 -16.02 19.97 6.33
CA VAL A 949 -16.48 18.99 5.31
C VAL A 949 -16.17 17.54 5.75
N THR A 950 -15.02 17.31 6.39
CA THR A 950 -14.61 15.98 6.85
C THR A 950 -15.52 15.42 7.94
N ASP A 951 -16.01 16.24 8.87
CA ASP A 951 -16.95 15.83 9.92
C ASP A 951 -18.33 15.52 9.33
N GLY A 952 -18.77 16.33 8.36
CA GLY A 952 -19.98 16.06 7.59
C GLY A 952 -19.90 14.71 6.85
N LEU A 953 -18.79 14.43 6.15
CA LEU A 953 -18.56 13.13 5.50
C LEU A 953 -18.41 11.98 6.51
N TYR A 954 -17.85 12.22 7.70
CA TYR A 954 -17.73 11.21 8.76
C TYR A 954 -19.08 10.83 9.35
N ASP A 955 -19.99 11.79 9.53
CA ASP A 955 -21.33 11.51 10.05
C ASP A 955 -22.23 10.79 9.03
N LEU A 956 -22.04 11.02 7.71
CA LEU A 956 -22.71 10.21 6.67
C LEU A 956 -22.43 8.70 6.80
N VAL A 957 -21.18 8.33 7.10
CA VAL A 957 -20.74 6.93 7.32
C VAL A 957 -21.42 6.31 8.54
N ARG A 958 -21.99 7.13 9.43
CA ARG A 958 -22.57 6.72 10.73
C ARG A 958 -24.11 6.77 10.75
N LEU A 959 -24.74 7.08 9.62
CA LEU A 959 -26.20 7.07 9.47
C LEU A 959 -26.77 5.65 9.36
N ASP A 960 -28.03 5.50 9.79
CA ASP A 960 -28.81 4.26 9.71
C ASP A 960 -29.33 4.00 8.27
N TRP A 961 -28.42 3.66 7.36
CA TRP A 961 -28.74 3.33 5.96
C TRP A 961 -29.43 1.96 5.83
N ARG A 962 -30.57 1.90 5.15
CA ARG A 962 -31.25 0.62 4.86
C ARG A 962 -30.35 -0.32 4.06
N PRO A 963 -30.39 -1.64 4.31
CA PRO A 963 -29.55 -2.63 3.61
C PRO A 963 -29.99 -2.86 2.15
N LYS A 964 -31.22 -2.45 1.78
CA LYS A 964 -31.79 -2.64 0.44
C LYS A 964 -32.17 -1.34 -0.28
N ALA A 965 -31.90 -0.16 0.30
CA ALA A 965 -32.17 1.10 -0.37
C ALA A 965 -31.06 1.48 -1.36
N ALA A 966 -31.42 2.22 -2.41
CA ALA A 966 -30.46 3.05 -3.12
C ALA A 966 -29.94 4.13 -2.15
N ARG A 967 -28.62 4.36 -2.14
CA ARG A 967 -27.95 5.23 -1.15
C ARG A 967 -27.32 6.42 -1.83
N VAL A 968 -28.04 7.54 -1.88
CA VAL A 968 -27.63 8.74 -2.60
C VAL A 968 -27.29 9.84 -1.61
N VAL A 969 -26.19 10.55 -1.87
CA VAL A 969 -25.82 11.78 -1.18
C VAL A 969 -25.72 12.90 -2.19
N VAL A 970 -26.29 14.05 -1.84
CA VAL A 970 -26.11 15.31 -2.57
C VAL A 970 -25.30 16.22 -1.66
N TRP A 971 -24.03 16.40 -1.97
CA TRP A 971 -23.12 17.30 -1.25
C TRP A 971 -23.11 18.67 -1.93
N VAL A 972 -23.38 19.74 -1.19
CA VAL A 972 -23.38 21.14 -1.66
C VAL A 972 -22.53 22.00 -0.75
N GLY A 973 -21.63 22.81 -1.33
CA GLY A 973 -20.86 23.83 -0.60
C GLY A 973 -20.03 24.75 -1.50
N ASP A 974 -19.41 25.77 -0.92
CA ASP A 974 -18.57 26.75 -1.65
C ASP A 974 -17.10 26.80 -1.21
N ALA A 975 -16.70 26.02 -0.20
CA ALA A 975 -15.33 25.91 0.30
C ALA A 975 -14.77 24.46 0.35
N PRO A 976 -13.43 24.28 0.41
CA PRO A 976 -12.79 22.98 0.60
C PRO A 976 -12.80 22.49 2.06
N PRO A 977 -12.48 21.21 2.32
CA PRO A 977 -12.06 20.75 3.65
C PRO A 977 -10.73 21.38 4.10
N HIS A 978 -10.57 21.57 5.41
CA HIS A 978 -9.27 21.90 6.04
C HIS A 978 -8.12 20.99 5.59
N GLY A 979 -6.92 21.55 5.45
CA GLY A 979 -5.71 20.87 4.97
C GLY A 979 -5.57 20.82 3.43
N VAL A 980 -6.33 21.63 2.69
CA VAL A 980 -6.29 21.70 1.21
C VAL A 980 -5.83 23.07 0.70
N GLU A 981 -6.38 24.16 1.24
CA GLU A 981 -6.02 25.53 0.86
C GLU A 981 -4.74 26.00 1.58
N PRO A 982 -3.68 26.41 0.88
CA PRO A 982 -2.45 26.89 1.51
C PRO A 982 -2.56 28.23 2.26
N SER A 983 -3.61 29.02 2.04
CA SER A 983 -3.73 30.40 2.53
C SER A 983 -5.11 30.72 3.14
N GLY A 984 -5.11 31.12 4.42
CA GLY A 984 -6.35 31.47 5.14
C GLY A 984 -7.06 30.29 5.81
N ASP A 985 -6.52 29.08 5.74
CA ASP A 985 -6.92 27.94 6.58
C ASP A 985 -6.38 28.11 8.01
N GLY A 986 -7.25 28.02 9.01
CA GLY A 986 -6.91 28.00 10.43
C GLY A 986 -6.47 26.62 10.92
N PHE A 987 -6.78 25.56 10.16
CA PHE A 987 -6.33 24.19 10.41
C PHE A 987 -5.57 23.60 9.20
N PRO A 988 -4.47 24.24 8.75
CA PRO A 988 -3.72 23.90 7.52
C PRO A 988 -2.97 22.57 7.56
N GLN A 989 -3.22 21.73 8.57
CA GLN A 989 -2.65 20.39 8.75
C GLN A 989 -3.73 19.30 8.64
N GLY A 990 -4.96 19.67 8.27
CA GLY A 990 -6.12 18.78 8.21
C GLY A 990 -7.10 18.97 9.38
N CYS A 991 -8.22 18.26 9.28
CA CYS A 991 -9.39 18.49 10.11
C CYS A 991 -9.16 18.17 11.62
N PRO A 992 -9.49 19.10 12.55
CA PRO A 992 -9.44 18.91 14.00
C PRO A 992 -10.09 17.64 14.56
N CYS A 993 -11.03 17.03 13.85
CA CYS A 993 -11.64 15.75 14.23
C CYS A 993 -10.70 14.53 14.13
N GLY A 994 -9.48 14.69 13.62
CA GLY A 994 -8.49 13.62 13.46
C GLY A 994 -8.76 12.68 12.28
N HIS A 995 -9.69 13.06 11.39
CA HIS A 995 -9.99 12.35 10.15
C HIS A 995 -9.59 13.18 8.92
N HIS A 996 -9.70 12.59 7.73
CA HIS A 996 -9.36 13.23 6.46
C HIS A 996 -10.48 12.95 5.44
N TRP A 997 -10.97 13.95 4.72
CA TRP A 997 -12.13 13.84 3.81
C TRP A 997 -12.05 12.63 2.86
N TYR A 998 -10.89 12.38 2.24
CA TYR A 998 -10.69 11.23 1.32
C TYR A 998 -10.92 9.87 2.01
N VAL A 999 -10.60 9.76 3.30
CA VAL A 999 -10.84 8.54 4.09
C VAL A 999 -12.34 8.24 4.16
N GLN A 1000 -13.16 9.27 4.32
CA GLN A 1000 -14.61 9.14 4.44
C GLN A 1000 -15.28 8.92 3.08
N ALA A 1001 -14.75 9.51 2.00
CA ALA A 1001 -15.18 9.21 0.63
C ALA A 1001 -14.95 7.73 0.28
N GLU A 1002 -13.80 7.16 0.67
CA GLU A 1002 -13.55 5.72 0.56
C GLU A 1002 -14.51 4.88 1.41
N SER A 1003 -14.80 5.30 2.65
CA SER A 1003 -15.78 4.59 3.50
C SER A 1003 -17.20 4.64 2.92
N CYS A 1004 -17.60 5.77 2.31
CA CYS A 1004 -18.86 5.87 1.58
C CYS A 1004 -18.89 4.90 0.38
N ARG A 1005 -17.78 4.78 -0.37
CA ARG A 1005 -17.63 3.82 -1.46
C ARG A 1005 -17.70 2.36 -0.97
N GLU A 1006 -17.04 2.03 0.14
CA GLU A 1006 -17.13 0.70 0.79
C GLU A 1006 -18.59 0.38 1.21
N MET A 1007 -19.36 1.40 1.63
CA MET A 1007 -20.79 1.28 1.96
C MET A 1007 -21.74 1.34 0.76
N GLY A 1008 -21.24 1.48 -0.48
CA GLY A 1008 -22.08 1.62 -1.68
C GLY A 1008 -22.94 2.90 -1.70
N ILE A 1009 -22.48 3.96 -1.03
CA ILE A 1009 -23.08 5.29 -1.05
C ILE A 1009 -22.46 6.09 -2.20
N THR A 1010 -23.30 6.67 -3.05
CA THR A 1010 -22.87 7.51 -4.20
C THR A 1010 -23.07 8.99 -3.88
N ILE A 1011 -21.98 9.77 -3.93
CA ILE A 1011 -21.97 11.21 -3.62
C ILE A 1011 -21.93 12.02 -4.92
N TYR A 1012 -22.98 12.79 -5.17
CA TYR A 1012 -22.98 13.84 -6.19
C TYR A 1012 -22.54 15.14 -5.53
N SER A 1013 -21.45 15.74 -6.01
CA SER A 1013 -20.88 16.95 -5.42
C SER A 1013 -21.25 18.19 -6.24
N VAL A 1014 -21.70 19.23 -5.57
CA VAL A 1014 -22.29 20.44 -6.16
C VAL A 1014 -21.47 21.63 -5.69
N GLY A 1015 -20.54 22.09 -6.53
CA GLY A 1015 -19.63 23.18 -6.19
C GLY A 1015 -20.26 24.54 -6.52
N CYS A 1016 -20.45 25.38 -5.51
CA CYS A 1016 -21.04 26.70 -5.70
C CYS A 1016 -20.02 27.67 -6.34
N LEU A 1017 -20.34 28.17 -7.54
CA LEU A 1017 -19.43 29.00 -8.34
C LEU A 1017 -19.93 30.45 -8.47
N PRO A 1018 -19.04 31.45 -8.39
CA PRO A 1018 -17.57 31.34 -8.42
C PRO A 1018 -16.89 31.00 -7.08
N GLY A 1019 -17.61 30.88 -5.95
CA GLY A 1019 -17.05 30.69 -4.59
C GLY A 1019 -15.94 29.64 -4.52
N LEU A 1020 -16.23 28.40 -4.90
CA LEU A 1020 -15.29 27.26 -4.84
C LEU A 1020 -14.04 27.44 -5.72
N ARG A 1021 -14.06 28.35 -6.71
CA ARG A 1021 -12.90 28.70 -7.54
C ARG A 1021 -12.02 29.80 -6.95
N GLY A 1022 -12.40 30.39 -5.81
CA GLY A 1022 -11.53 31.26 -5.02
C GLY A 1022 -10.40 30.49 -4.33
N PHE A 1023 -10.57 29.18 -4.12
CA PHE A 1023 -9.68 28.31 -3.36
C PHE A 1023 -8.85 27.38 -4.25
N ALA A 1024 -7.59 27.17 -3.89
CA ALA A 1024 -6.67 26.29 -4.61
C ALA A 1024 -7.02 24.81 -4.36
N GLY A 1025 -7.26 24.06 -5.44
CA GLY A 1025 -7.54 22.61 -5.39
C GLY A 1025 -8.94 22.22 -4.88
N ALA A 1026 -9.76 23.16 -4.43
CA ALA A 1026 -11.09 22.88 -3.88
C ALA A 1026 -12.04 22.22 -4.89
N GLU A 1027 -12.07 22.72 -6.14
CA GLU A 1027 -12.83 22.09 -7.22
C GLU A 1027 -12.38 20.64 -7.50
N ASP A 1028 -11.10 20.32 -7.29
CA ASP A 1028 -10.57 18.97 -7.54
C ASP A 1028 -10.90 18.00 -6.41
N VAL A 1029 -10.97 18.47 -5.16
CA VAL A 1029 -11.53 17.68 -4.04
C VAL A 1029 -12.97 17.27 -4.34
N PHE A 1030 -13.82 18.21 -4.78
CA PHE A 1030 -15.21 17.93 -5.12
C PHE A 1030 -15.32 16.89 -6.26
N LYS A 1031 -14.51 17.02 -7.32
CA LYS A 1031 -14.42 16.01 -8.41
C LYS A 1031 -13.99 14.65 -7.89
N THR A 1032 -13.02 14.59 -6.99
CA THR A 1032 -12.42 13.32 -6.57
C THR A 1032 -13.25 12.58 -5.52
N VAL A 1033 -14.00 13.26 -4.64
CA VAL A 1033 -15.02 12.62 -3.80
C VAL A 1033 -16.13 11.98 -4.65
N ALA A 1034 -16.63 12.71 -5.65
CA ALA A 1034 -17.65 12.19 -6.57
C ALA A 1034 -17.12 11.00 -7.38
N ARG A 1035 -15.97 11.15 -8.06
CA ARG A 1035 -15.36 10.08 -8.88
C ARG A 1035 -15.09 8.82 -8.07
N THR A 1036 -14.58 8.95 -6.84
CA THR A 1036 -14.36 7.83 -5.91
C THR A 1036 -15.68 7.10 -5.64
N THR A 1037 -16.75 7.82 -5.29
CA THR A 1037 -18.06 7.23 -4.94
C THR A 1037 -18.95 6.90 -6.15
N ARG A 1038 -18.40 6.98 -7.38
CA ARG A 1038 -19.10 6.79 -8.67
C ARG A 1038 -20.18 7.85 -8.99
N GLY A 1039 -20.20 8.96 -8.26
CA GLY A 1039 -21.07 10.11 -8.55
C GLY A 1039 -20.45 11.08 -9.54
N LEU A 1040 -21.13 12.21 -9.76
CA LEU A 1040 -20.69 13.28 -10.66
C LEU A 1040 -20.44 14.58 -9.88
N TYR A 1041 -19.47 15.36 -10.33
CA TYR A 1041 -19.27 16.75 -9.90
C TYR A 1041 -20.03 17.70 -10.81
N LEU A 1042 -20.80 18.62 -10.21
CA LEU A 1042 -21.69 19.54 -10.88
C LEU A 1042 -21.37 20.98 -10.44
N PRO A 1043 -20.81 21.85 -11.30
CA PRO A 1043 -20.64 23.27 -10.97
C PRO A 1043 -22.00 23.97 -10.95
N LEU A 1044 -22.37 24.60 -9.83
CA LEU A 1044 -23.63 25.33 -9.66
C LEU A 1044 -23.55 26.71 -10.33
N THR A 1045 -23.43 26.72 -11.65
CA THR A 1045 -23.57 27.92 -12.50
C THR A 1045 -24.95 27.99 -13.17
N GLN A 1046 -25.67 26.86 -13.24
CA GLN A 1046 -26.99 26.73 -13.87
C GLN A 1046 -27.90 25.83 -13.03
N ALA A 1047 -28.47 26.39 -11.96
CA ALA A 1047 -29.34 25.65 -11.03
C ALA A 1047 -30.50 24.83 -11.67
N PRO A 1048 -31.15 25.24 -12.79
CA PRO A 1048 -32.20 24.44 -13.42
C PRO A 1048 -31.77 23.05 -13.92
N VAL A 1049 -30.47 22.81 -14.10
CA VAL A 1049 -29.94 21.52 -14.56
C VAL A 1049 -29.76 20.52 -13.40
N LEU A 1050 -29.66 21.03 -12.16
CA LEU A 1050 -29.36 20.25 -10.96
C LEU A 1050 -30.46 19.24 -10.58
N VAL A 1051 -31.72 19.69 -10.59
CA VAL A 1051 -32.88 18.87 -10.21
C VAL A 1051 -33.03 17.63 -11.12
N PRO A 1052 -33.12 17.75 -12.45
CA PRO A 1052 -33.25 16.57 -13.32
C PRO A 1052 -32.00 15.68 -13.33
N LEU A 1053 -30.80 16.20 -13.04
CA LEU A 1053 -29.60 15.37 -12.85
C LEU A 1053 -29.67 14.51 -11.59
N ILE A 1054 -30.07 15.08 -10.45
CA ILE A 1054 -30.15 14.32 -9.18
C ILE A 1054 -31.34 13.36 -9.19
N VAL A 1055 -32.49 13.78 -9.74
CA VAL A 1055 -33.63 12.90 -9.97
C VAL A 1055 -33.24 11.79 -10.95
N GLY A 1056 -32.52 12.10 -12.02
CA GLY A 1056 -32.03 11.13 -12.99
C GLY A 1056 -31.04 10.13 -12.41
N ALA A 1057 -30.13 10.57 -11.55
CA ALA A 1057 -29.23 9.70 -10.79
C ALA A 1057 -30.01 8.74 -9.87
N ALA A 1058 -30.92 9.27 -9.04
CA ALA A 1058 -31.72 8.47 -8.12
C ALA A 1058 -32.67 7.50 -8.84
N GLU A 1059 -33.30 7.91 -9.95
CA GLU A 1059 -34.10 7.02 -10.79
C GLU A 1059 -33.26 5.95 -11.49
N SER A 1060 -32.03 6.24 -11.89
CA SER A 1060 -31.10 5.25 -12.47
C SER A 1060 -30.64 4.24 -11.43
N GLU A 1061 -30.38 4.66 -10.19
CA GLU A 1061 -30.01 3.78 -9.08
C GLU A 1061 -31.19 2.89 -8.62
N LEU A 1062 -32.41 3.43 -8.62
CA LEU A 1062 -33.63 2.64 -8.41
C LEU A 1062 -33.90 1.67 -9.58
N ASP A 1063 -33.57 2.05 -10.81
CA ASP A 1063 -33.67 1.15 -11.97
C ASP A 1063 -32.62 0.04 -11.89
N ARG A 1064 -31.40 0.35 -11.46
CA ARG A 1064 -30.33 -0.62 -11.23
C ARG A 1064 -30.77 -1.74 -10.27
N GLN A 1065 -31.45 -1.40 -9.18
CA GLN A 1065 -32.06 -2.40 -8.29
C GLN A 1065 -33.15 -3.25 -8.97
N ARG A 1066 -33.97 -2.66 -9.86
CA ARG A 1066 -34.99 -3.39 -10.63
C ARG A 1066 -34.34 -4.37 -11.62
N LEU A 1067 -33.27 -3.95 -12.28
CA LEU A 1067 -32.48 -4.78 -13.19
C LEU A 1067 -31.80 -5.93 -12.44
N GLU A 1068 -31.23 -5.67 -11.26
CA GLU A 1068 -30.66 -6.70 -10.38
C GLU A 1068 -31.70 -7.77 -10.00
N GLU A 1069 -32.94 -7.40 -9.68
CA GLU A 1069 -34.01 -8.39 -9.45
C GLU A 1069 -34.37 -9.21 -10.69
N GLN A 1070 -34.43 -8.58 -11.87
CA GLN A 1070 -34.72 -9.30 -13.13
C GLN A 1070 -33.57 -10.25 -13.51
N LEU A 1071 -32.34 -9.78 -13.39
CA LEU A 1071 -31.14 -10.57 -13.60
C LEU A 1071 -31.08 -11.75 -12.61
N ALA A 1072 -31.42 -11.55 -11.33
CA ALA A 1072 -31.52 -12.64 -10.36
C ALA A 1072 -32.57 -13.69 -10.74
N GLU A 1073 -33.72 -13.28 -11.27
CA GLU A 1073 -34.72 -14.22 -11.79
C GLU A 1073 -34.21 -14.99 -13.02
N VAL A 1074 -33.60 -14.32 -14.01
CA VAL A 1074 -33.06 -14.99 -15.20
C VAL A 1074 -31.91 -15.93 -14.83
N VAL A 1075 -31.00 -15.53 -13.95
CA VAL A 1075 -29.92 -16.38 -13.45
C VAL A 1075 -30.45 -17.61 -12.74
N THR A 1076 -31.49 -17.46 -11.91
CA THR A 1076 -32.16 -18.60 -11.24
C THR A 1076 -32.87 -19.52 -12.24
N GLN A 1077 -33.52 -18.95 -13.27
CA GLN A 1077 -34.23 -19.72 -14.30
C GLN A 1077 -33.30 -20.51 -15.23
N HIS A 1078 -32.09 -19.99 -15.48
CA HIS A 1078 -31.13 -20.55 -16.45
C HIS A 1078 -29.87 -21.16 -15.80
N GLU A 1079 -29.85 -21.32 -14.46
CA GLU A 1079 -28.72 -21.80 -13.64
C GLU A 1079 -27.97 -23.00 -14.27
N GLN A 1080 -28.70 -24.01 -14.74
CA GLN A 1080 -28.11 -25.23 -15.32
C GLN A 1080 -27.32 -25.00 -16.62
N VAL A 1081 -27.69 -23.98 -17.40
CA VAL A 1081 -26.98 -23.57 -18.63
C VAL A 1081 -25.78 -22.71 -18.26
N LEU A 1082 -25.99 -21.74 -17.36
CA LEU A 1082 -24.98 -20.79 -16.92
C LEU A 1082 -23.81 -21.47 -16.19
N ALA A 1083 -24.09 -22.51 -15.40
CA ALA A 1083 -23.07 -23.30 -14.70
C ALA A 1083 -22.06 -23.99 -15.64
N GLN A 1084 -22.41 -24.19 -16.92
CA GLN A 1084 -21.55 -24.81 -17.93
C GLN A 1084 -20.85 -23.79 -18.84
N ALA A 1085 -21.42 -22.59 -18.98
CA ALA A 1085 -20.83 -21.48 -19.73
C ALA A 1085 -19.65 -20.83 -18.98
N ASP A 1086 -18.70 -20.25 -19.72
CA ASP A 1086 -17.68 -19.35 -19.16
C ASP A 1086 -18.24 -17.95 -18.84
N GLU A 1087 -17.44 -17.07 -18.26
CA GLU A 1087 -17.89 -15.73 -17.83
C GLU A 1087 -18.37 -14.84 -18.99
N GLN A 1088 -17.69 -14.87 -20.14
CA GLN A 1088 -18.10 -14.10 -21.32
C GLN A 1088 -19.35 -14.70 -21.96
N GLU A 1089 -19.47 -16.03 -21.98
CA GLU A 1089 -20.67 -16.71 -22.45
C GLU A 1089 -21.87 -16.54 -21.52
N ARG A 1090 -21.67 -16.50 -20.19
CA ARG A 1090 -22.70 -16.15 -19.19
C ARG A 1090 -23.21 -14.75 -19.41
N VAL A 1091 -22.32 -13.75 -19.46
CA VAL A 1091 -22.72 -12.35 -19.66
C VAL A 1091 -23.41 -12.20 -21.01
N ARG A 1092 -22.89 -12.79 -22.10
CA ARG A 1092 -23.53 -12.79 -23.42
C ARG A 1092 -24.93 -13.42 -23.38
N TYR A 1093 -25.06 -14.63 -22.83
CA TYR A 1093 -26.34 -15.35 -22.77
C TYR A 1093 -27.37 -14.64 -21.87
N LEU A 1094 -26.96 -14.12 -20.71
CA LEU A 1094 -27.82 -13.35 -19.82
C LEU A 1094 -28.26 -12.03 -20.47
N THR A 1095 -27.36 -11.37 -21.21
CA THR A 1095 -27.69 -10.19 -22.02
C THR A 1095 -28.72 -10.56 -23.09
N GLU A 1096 -28.51 -11.65 -23.84
CA GLU A 1096 -29.46 -12.17 -24.84
C GLU A 1096 -30.83 -12.52 -24.22
N MET A 1097 -30.86 -13.17 -23.05
CA MET A 1097 -32.12 -13.53 -22.37
C MET A 1097 -32.86 -12.29 -21.85
N LEU A 1098 -32.16 -11.33 -21.24
CA LEU A 1098 -32.77 -10.09 -20.75
C LEU A 1098 -33.22 -9.19 -21.91
N GLN A 1099 -32.46 -9.12 -23.00
CA GLN A 1099 -32.89 -8.48 -24.25
C GLN A 1099 -34.13 -9.15 -24.86
N GLN A 1100 -34.22 -10.49 -24.85
CA GLN A 1100 -35.43 -11.22 -25.28
C GLN A 1100 -36.64 -10.95 -24.35
N GLN A 1101 -36.40 -10.68 -23.07
CA GLN A 1101 -37.42 -10.20 -22.13
C GLN A 1101 -37.69 -8.68 -22.26
N MET A 1102 -37.13 -8.00 -23.27
CA MET A 1102 -37.22 -6.56 -23.51
C MET A 1102 -36.75 -5.70 -22.32
N VAL A 1103 -35.90 -6.25 -21.46
CA VAL A 1103 -35.31 -5.54 -20.32
C VAL A 1103 -34.30 -4.53 -20.85
N ARG A 1104 -34.57 -3.26 -20.56
CA ARG A 1104 -33.72 -2.13 -20.92
C ARG A 1104 -33.36 -1.33 -19.67
N PRO A 1105 -32.08 -0.97 -19.47
CA PRO A 1105 -31.67 -0.04 -18.43
C PRO A 1105 -32.02 1.39 -18.82
N ARG A 1106 -32.43 2.18 -17.83
CA ARG A 1106 -32.56 3.62 -17.96
C ARG A 1106 -31.27 4.29 -17.51
N THR A 1107 -30.74 5.20 -18.32
CA THR A 1107 -29.52 5.97 -18.02
C THR A 1107 -29.73 7.45 -18.33
N MET A 1108 -28.97 8.32 -17.67
CA MET A 1108 -28.80 9.70 -18.12
C MET A 1108 -27.90 9.73 -19.36
N VAL A 1109 -28.32 10.45 -20.40
CA VAL A 1109 -27.47 10.74 -21.56
C VAL A 1109 -26.92 12.15 -21.43
N TYR A 1110 -25.62 12.27 -21.15
CA TYR A 1110 -24.92 13.55 -21.01
C TYR A 1110 -23.99 13.78 -22.21
N GLU A 1111 -24.22 14.87 -22.94
CA GLU A 1111 -23.32 15.36 -23.99
C GLU A 1111 -22.68 16.69 -23.53
N GLU A 1112 -21.37 16.81 -23.64
CA GLU A 1112 -20.65 18.01 -23.23
C GLU A 1112 -21.09 19.23 -24.07
N GLY A 1113 -21.54 20.28 -23.38
CA GLY A 1113 -21.94 21.55 -24.00
C GLY A 1113 -23.44 21.73 -24.25
N GLN A 1114 -24.31 20.76 -23.89
CA GLN A 1114 -25.76 21.00 -23.90
C GLN A 1114 -26.17 22.02 -22.82
N SER A 1115 -27.09 22.92 -23.19
CA SER A 1115 -27.72 23.92 -22.30
C SER A 1115 -29.11 23.51 -21.79
N THR A 1116 -29.55 22.30 -22.14
CA THR A 1116 -30.77 21.65 -21.67
C THR A 1116 -30.43 20.55 -20.67
N PRO A 1117 -31.29 20.25 -19.69
CA PRO A 1117 -31.05 19.15 -18.78
C PRO A 1117 -30.99 17.81 -19.52
N PRO A 1118 -30.07 16.89 -19.13
CA PRO A 1118 -29.87 15.63 -19.83
C PRO A 1118 -31.11 14.73 -19.71
N PRO A 1119 -31.63 14.18 -20.82
CA PRO A 1119 -32.76 13.27 -20.76
C PRO A 1119 -32.35 11.91 -20.20
N LEU A 1120 -33.17 11.38 -19.29
CA LEU A 1120 -33.20 9.94 -19.03
C LEU A 1120 -33.74 9.22 -20.25
N LYS A 1121 -33.03 8.20 -20.72
CA LYS A 1121 -33.51 7.33 -21.80
C LYS A 1121 -33.30 5.87 -21.44
N PHE A 1122 -34.24 5.03 -21.89
CA PHE A 1122 -33.95 3.62 -22.03
C PHE A 1122 -33.03 3.42 -23.22
N ARG A 1123 -31.88 2.81 -22.97
CA ARG A 1123 -31.03 2.27 -24.04
C ARG A 1123 -31.15 0.76 -24.06
N ASP A 1124 -30.58 0.12 -25.07
CA ASP A 1124 -30.46 -1.33 -25.05
C ASP A 1124 -29.50 -1.77 -23.93
N LEU A 1125 -29.79 -2.94 -23.37
CA LEU A 1125 -28.96 -3.58 -22.35
C LEU A 1125 -27.66 -4.04 -23.00
N VAL A 1126 -26.52 -3.64 -22.43
CA VAL A 1126 -25.19 -4.04 -22.90
C VAL A 1126 -24.57 -5.06 -21.92
N PRO A 1127 -23.58 -5.87 -22.34
CA PRO A 1127 -22.87 -6.82 -21.48
C PRO A 1127 -22.43 -6.25 -20.12
N GLU A 1128 -21.97 -4.99 -20.12
CA GLU A 1128 -21.46 -4.28 -18.96
C GLU A 1128 -22.54 -4.02 -17.89
N ASP A 1129 -23.82 -3.91 -18.26
CA ASP A 1129 -24.94 -3.80 -17.31
C ASP A 1129 -25.18 -5.11 -16.58
N VAL A 1130 -25.08 -6.22 -17.32
CA VAL A 1130 -25.27 -7.58 -16.82
C VAL A 1130 -24.09 -7.98 -15.93
N GLU A 1131 -22.86 -7.62 -16.32
CA GLU A 1131 -21.65 -7.77 -15.50
C GLU A 1131 -21.77 -6.99 -14.18
N ALA A 1132 -22.11 -5.69 -14.24
CA ALA A 1132 -22.28 -4.86 -13.05
C ALA A 1132 -23.44 -5.32 -12.13
N GLY A 1133 -24.52 -5.84 -12.73
CA GLY A 1133 -25.64 -6.44 -12.02
C GLY A 1133 -25.32 -7.79 -11.38
N LEU A 1134 -24.56 -8.65 -12.07
CA LEU A 1134 -24.07 -9.93 -11.52
C LEU A 1134 -23.20 -9.64 -10.29
N ASP A 1135 -22.28 -8.69 -10.40
CA ASP A 1135 -21.47 -8.23 -9.28
C ASP A 1135 -22.30 -7.64 -8.15
N ALA A 1136 -23.39 -6.93 -8.42
CA ALA A 1136 -24.30 -6.46 -7.35
C ALA A 1136 -25.05 -7.62 -6.66
N LEU A 1137 -25.41 -8.68 -7.38
CA LEU A 1137 -26.05 -9.86 -6.82
C LEU A 1137 -25.08 -10.76 -6.04
N ARG A 1138 -23.84 -10.93 -6.53
CA ARG A 1138 -22.73 -11.58 -5.82
C ARG A 1138 -22.48 -10.87 -4.49
N ARG A 1139 -22.32 -9.54 -4.52
CA ARG A 1139 -22.20 -8.64 -3.36
C ARG A 1139 -23.31 -8.79 -2.31
N ALA A 1140 -24.51 -9.17 -2.72
CA ALA A 1140 -25.66 -9.34 -1.84
C ALA A 1140 -25.85 -10.80 -1.35
N GLY A 1141 -24.97 -11.74 -1.72
CA GLY A 1141 -25.11 -13.17 -1.43
C GLY A 1141 -26.29 -13.82 -2.17
N ARG A 1142 -26.63 -13.32 -3.37
CA ARG A 1142 -27.86 -13.67 -4.12
C ARG A 1142 -27.63 -14.50 -5.37
N THR A 1143 -26.39 -14.59 -5.85
CA THR A 1143 -26.00 -15.49 -6.94
C THR A 1143 -24.55 -15.92 -6.75
N THR A 1144 -24.26 -17.17 -7.16
CA THR A 1144 -22.91 -17.76 -7.22
C THR A 1144 -22.46 -18.01 -8.66
N VAL A 1145 -23.11 -17.33 -9.63
CA VAL A 1145 -22.94 -17.48 -11.09
C VAL A 1145 -22.08 -16.38 -11.68
#